data_AF-A0A2N1U9Z1-F1
#
_entry.id   AF-A0A2N1U9Z1-F1
#
_cell.length_a   1.000
_cell.length_b   1.000
_cell.length_c   1.000
_cell.angle_alpha   90.00
_cell.angle_beta   90.00
_cell.angle_gamma   90.00
#
_symmetry.space_group_name_H-M   'P 1'
#
loop_
_entity.id
_entity.type
_entity.pdbx_description
1 polymer ?
#
loop_
_entity_poly.entity_id
_entity_poly.type
_entity_poly.pdbx_seq_one_letter_code
_entity_poly.pdbx_strand_id
1 'polypeptide(L)'
;MSSLLSVKRVFYWFLFMLCFVALPGLLIAFGFVYTESQNQQNHLQKHNEVIRRFYQNLQQFASNEAFFCNYLNMTFTPNTFKPNKGLQNTEKHKTKNITRQEIERKLTETKEKFGFDYVLYEHNKGIASTSFVINNPQEWEMAMVLLSKFYISNNSEVSEEIFQAGGKILGPQLNLRHLENSRDPEEPHLVYADSCYKKPMFWTGVISGFQILILIKPESLDSSDGLWNQAEEFSRDSRSLYRFSVAETNSFRHPQIARYLATQVEQAYKQHETGKMSQIETNDLIVFPKFINHKMTLLGYIEKNSLTSGNLTLPAMLTTLVFLMFTLIAGKYSYGLIIGNQPDDLSLRWKLRFLFFFANGLPLIVLFFIGTDYLDQKRDNLLREMHGKGIEFVQDFDEKIEIEYAKAQASKKTAEKGLIEALATQPLSNRIIRDFAGKLSKNAEWKVVLVASQSSVIGTEGGIIDEKRGIFPPGYDRKNDQSLKQREYTSKVGQFFLDKINGTKISDKAATEIEMLLESVTQKPLVNFIFDMLRNRGNFLDWGFGRNIHPSILDTFSLKNSNSADYFFIATIRRSQFQLNFLTSYIQQASRNKLGLKIVAIYGNRLSVPAESFKDPNIRHFASTLTTYPSDEIKFLTFEGVQYLAMGYEGKFIKEYKLIGLYPLENIDKIIDKQRSQLIVFAVLSLLMTLVLSQVLSQSFLVPLQLLTTGAKAIESKNFKHRLPDLGRDEFGSMGGIFNHVMIDLEELSVAGAIQEQLLPQQQIETGGFSLFGRSIAMGELGGDYFDHIQVADDRFSVLLGDVAGHGVGAALIMAMAKAGIIQSDELLEQPLALINRLHNLIYASKTKKQKKVMTFQYLCVNSQTGRGIYSNAGACSPMIIRKSRNEIEELTLAGAALGAFKKANYSEIEIVFEPGDAMVFYTDGIVEARNSSGEEIGFDNLKKLLADSWNEDAETFYNNIYQSYMNHLGNEGAQDDLTMVILVYTGKKQEEPRPAHETV
;
A
#
# COMPACT_ATOMS: atom_id res chain seq x y z
N MET A 1 -45.01 -26.68 -5.62
CA MET A 1 -44.84 -25.29 -5.13
C MET A 1 -43.73 -25.17 -4.07
N SER A 2 -43.57 -26.14 -3.17
CA SER A 2 -42.49 -26.18 -2.16
C SER A 2 -41.06 -26.32 -2.74
N SER A 3 -40.88 -27.06 -3.83
CA SER A 3 -39.56 -27.23 -4.48
C SER A 3 -39.01 -25.93 -5.07
N LEU A 4 -39.85 -25.14 -5.75
CA LEU A 4 -39.50 -23.83 -6.32
C LEU A 4 -39.10 -22.79 -5.24
N LEU A 5 -39.73 -22.84 -4.06
CA LEU A 5 -39.37 -21.98 -2.93
C LEU A 5 -38.01 -22.35 -2.33
N SER A 6 -37.68 -23.64 -2.25
CA SER A 6 -36.37 -24.09 -1.76
C SER A 6 -35.23 -23.65 -2.70
N VAL A 7 -35.43 -23.73 -4.02
CA VAL A 7 -34.44 -23.33 -5.03
C VAL A 7 -34.17 -21.82 -4.95
N LYS A 8 -35.21 -20.99 -4.78
CA LYS A 8 -35.04 -19.54 -4.60
C LYS A 8 -34.27 -19.19 -3.33
N ARG A 9 -34.54 -19.85 -2.20
CA ARG A 9 -33.83 -19.61 -0.94
C ARG A 9 -32.36 -19.97 -1.03
N VAL A 10 -32.05 -21.12 -1.63
CA VAL A 10 -30.66 -21.53 -1.90
C VAL A 10 -29.96 -20.52 -2.81
N PHE A 11 -30.64 -20.02 -3.84
CA PHE A 11 -30.11 -18.98 -4.71
C PHE A 11 -29.79 -17.67 -3.96
N TYR A 12 -30.70 -17.20 -3.10
CA TYR A 12 -30.45 -15.99 -2.29
C TYR A 12 -29.34 -16.17 -1.27
N TRP A 13 -29.24 -17.34 -0.63
CA TRP A 13 -28.13 -17.67 0.26
C TRP A 13 -26.80 -17.68 -0.48
N PHE A 14 -26.77 -18.27 -1.68
CA PHE A 14 -25.60 -18.26 -2.53
C PHE A 14 -25.19 -16.82 -2.93
N LEU A 15 -26.15 -15.99 -3.32
CA LEU A 15 -25.89 -14.58 -3.66
C LEU A 15 -25.35 -13.80 -2.46
N PHE A 16 -25.88 -14.03 -1.25
CA PHE A 16 -25.37 -13.44 -0.02
C PHE A 16 -23.91 -13.84 0.23
N MET A 17 -23.58 -15.14 0.14
CA MET A 17 -22.22 -15.63 0.29
C MET A 17 -21.29 -15.08 -0.79
N LEU A 18 -21.76 -14.94 -2.03
CA LEU A 18 -20.99 -14.33 -3.12
C LEU A 18 -20.61 -12.88 -2.79
N CYS A 19 -21.57 -12.05 -2.40
CA CYS A 19 -21.35 -10.62 -2.17
C CYS A 19 -20.55 -10.34 -0.89
N PHE A 20 -20.89 -10.99 0.23
CA PHE A 20 -20.35 -10.64 1.54
C PHE A 20 -19.14 -11.48 1.97
N VAL A 21 -18.87 -12.60 1.29
CA VAL A 21 -17.74 -13.47 1.59
C VAL A 21 -16.82 -13.62 0.38
N ALA A 22 -17.33 -14.09 -0.76
CA ALA A 22 -16.48 -14.41 -1.91
C ALA A 22 -15.74 -13.18 -2.48
N LEU A 23 -16.43 -12.04 -2.61
CA LEU A 23 -15.86 -10.82 -3.21
C LEU A 23 -14.75 -10.18 -2.32
N PRO A 24 -14.94 -10.00 -0.99
CA PRO A 24 -13.85 -9.65 -0.08
C PRO A 24 -12.71 -10.68 -0.07
N GLY A 25 -13.05 -11.97 -0.13
CA GLY A 25 -12.06 -13.05 -0.19
C GLY A 25 -11.18 -12.99 -1.43
N LEU A 26 -11.79 -12.72 -2.59
CA LEU A 26 -11.07 -12.49 -3.85
C LEU A 26 -10.12 -11.30 -3.74
N LEU A 27 -10.56 -10.17 -3.15
CA LEU A 27 -9.70 -8.99 -2.96
C LEU A 27 -8.49 -9.30 -2.07
N ILE A 28 -8.70 -10.04 -0.97
CA ILE A 28 -7.61 -10.48 -0.10
C ILE A 28 -6.66 -11.41 -0.85
N ALA A 29 -7.19 -12.36 -1.63
CA ALA A 29 -6.38 -13.28 -2.43
C ALA A 29 -5.56 -12.54 -3.50
N PHE A 30 -6.16 -11.59 -4.22
CA PHE A 30 -5.44 -10.72 -5.15
C PHE A 30 -4.36 -9.89 -4.45
N GLY A 31 -4.64 -9.39 -3.24
CA GLY A 31 -3.65 -8.72 -2.41
C GLY A 31 -2.45 -9.59 -2.06
N PHE A 32 -2.68 -10.88 -1.75
CA PHE A 32 -1.59 -11.83 -1.51
C PHE A 32 -0.80 -12.16 -2.77
N VAL A 33 -1.47 -12.43 -3.90
CA VAL A 33 -0.81 -12.66 -5.19
C VAL A 33 0.05 -11.47 -5.58
N TYR A 34 -0.46 -10.25 -5.38
CA TYR A 34 0.29 -9.02 -5.63
C TYR A 34 1.51 -8.89 -4.70
N THR A 35 1.34 -9.16 -3.40
CA THR A 35 2.44 -9.12 -2.42
C THR A 35 3.51 -10.17 -2.73
N GLU A 36 3.10 -11.35 -3.17
CA GLU A 36 4.01 -12.42 -3.59
C GLU A 36 4.77 -12.04 -4.87
N SER A 37 4.09 -11.43 -5.85
CA SER A 37 4.73 -10.89 -7.05
C SER A 37 5.78 -9.81 -6.70
N GLN A 38 5.45 -8.91 -5.77
CA GLN A 38 6.40 -7.90 -5.25
C GLN A 38 7.60 -8.55 -4.54
N ASN A 39 7.36 -9.59 -3.72
CA ASN A 39 8.46 -10.33 -3.09
C ASN A 39 9.34 -11.03 -4.12
N GLN A 40 8.77 -11.63 -5.16
CA GLN A 40 9.54 -12.24 -6.26
C GLN A 40 10.40 -11.19 -6.98
N GLN A 41 9.87 -10.00 -7.25
CA GLN A 41 10.66 -8.88 -7.80
C GLN A 41 11.79 -8.45 -6.86
N ASN A 42 11.54 -8.37 -5.56
CA ASN A 42 12.58 -8.05 -4.57
C ASN A 42 13.67 -9.13 -4.49
N HIS A 43 13.31 -10.41 -4.56
CA HIS A 43 14.26 -11.51 -4.63
C HIS A 43 15.08 -11.46 -5.93
N LEU A 44 14.42 -11.19 -7.05
CA LEU A 44 15.06 -11.00 -8.35
C LEU A 44 16.08 -9.85 -8.32
N GLN A 45 15.74 -8.71 -7.72
CA GLN A 45 16.69 -7.61 -7.52
C GLN A 45 17.91 -8.04 -6.71
N LYS A 46 17.74 -8.82 -5.63
CA LYS A 46 18.87 -9.36 -4.84
C LYS A 46 19.76 -10.28 -5.68
N HIS A 47 19.20 -11.17 -6.49
CA HIS A 47 19.99 -12.04 -7.37
C HIS A 47 20.72 -11.25 -8.44
N ASN A 48 20.05 -10.26 -9.04
CA ASN A 48 20.67 -9.34 -9.99
C ASN A 48 21.85 -8.61 -9.34
N GLU A 49 21.69 -8.11 -8.10
CA GLU A 49 22.77 -7.44 -7.37
C GLU A 49 23.98 -8.36 -7.16
N VAL A 50 23.77 -9.63 -6.81
CA VAL A 50 24.85 -10.60 -6.62
C VAL A 50 25.60 -10.89 -7.93
N ILE A 51 24.88 -11.19 -9.02
CA ILE A 51 25.50 -11.42 -10.34
C ILE A 51 26.23 -10.16 -10.83
N ARG A 52 25.64 -8.98 -10.59
CA ARG A 52 26.23 -7.69 -10.96
C ARG A 52 27.51 -7.41 -10.19
N ARG A 53 27.55 -7.66 -8.87
CA ARG A 53 28.79 -7.55 -8.09
C ARG A 53 29.88 -8.47 -8.64
N PHE A 54 29.51 -9.69 -9.02
CA PHE A 54 30.43 -10.61 -9.69
C PHE A 54 30.95 -10.03 -11.02
N TYR A 55 30.08 -9.48 -11.87
CA TYR A 55 30.49 -8.82 -13.12
C TYR A 55 31.36 -7.58 -12.92
N GLN A 56 31.13 -6.82 -11.85
CA GLN A 56 31.96 -5.66 -11.51
C GLN A 56 33.35 -6.08 -11.03
N ASN A 57 33.44 -7.15 -10.23
CA ASN A 57 34.73 -7.76 -9.89
C ASN A 57 35.42 -8.30 -11.15
N LEU A 58 34.67 -8.85 -12.10
CA LEU A 58 35.19 -9.22 -13.43
C LEU A 58 35.61 -8.02 -14.28
N GLN A 59 35.02 -6.83 -14.12
CA GLN A 59 35.46 -5.64 -14.87
C GLN A 59 36.84 -5.14 -14.45
N GLN A 60 37.30 -5.40 -13.22
CA GLN A 60 38.72 -5.24 -12.87
C GLN A 60 39.65 -6.15 -13.70
N PHE A 61 39.07 -7.18 -14.33
CA PHE A 61 39.72 -8.16 -15.19
C PHE A 61 39.33 -8.02 -16.68
N ALA A 62 38.63 -6.94 -17.07
CA ALA A 62 38.19 -6.74 -18.46
C ALA A 62 39.36 -6.54 -19.44
N SER A 63 40.50 -6.04 -18.93
CA SER A 63 41.77 -6.22 -19.61
C SER A 63 42.32 -7.59 -19.22
N ASN A 64 42.36 -8.52 -20.18
CA ASN A 64 42.99 -9.84 -19.99
C ASN A 64 44.45 -9.68 -19.50
N GLU A 65 45.12 -8.60 -19.90
CA GLU A 65 46.46 -8.24 -19.43
C GLU A 65 46.50 -7.92 -17.92
N ALA A 66 45.59 -7.08 -17.45
CA ALA A 66 45.46 -6.72 -16.03
C ALA A 66 45.04 -7.93 -15.19
N PHE A 67 44.22 -8.84 -15.76
CA PHE A 67 43.89 -10.13 -15.15
C PHE A 67 45.13 -10.98 -14.92
N PHE A 68 45.94 -11.20 -15.95
CA PHE A 68 47.16 -11.98 -15.82
C PHE A 68 48.06 -11.38 -14.74
N CYS A 69 48.30 -10.08 -14.79
CA CYS A 69 49.15 -9.42 -13.81
C CYS A 69 48.59 -9.54 -12.39
N ASN A 70 47.32 -9.21 -12.15
CA ASN A 70 46.71 -9.30 -10.81
C ASN A 70 46.69 -10.73 -10.27
N TYR A 71 46.29 -11.71 -11.09
CA TYR A 71 46.28 -13.10 -10.70
C TYR A 71 47.69 -13.59 -10.37
N LEU A 72 48.67 -13.27 -11.21
CA LEU A 72 50.07 -13.62 -10.97
C LEU A 72 50.61 -12.93 -9.72
N ASN A 73 50.32 -11.65 -9.52
CA ASN A 73 50.69 -10.91 -8.31
C ASN A 73 50.11 -11.57 -7.05
N MET A 74 48.84 -11.96 -7.05
CA MET A 74 48.22 -12.67 -5.92
C MET A 74 48.85 -14.06 -5.71
N THR A 75 48.98 -14.83 -6.79
CA THR A 75 49.47 -16.21 -6.77
C THR A 75 50.92 -16.31 -6.31
N PHE A 76 51.72 -15.32 -6.70
CA PHE A 76 53.16 -15.23 -6.48
C PHE A 76 53.48 -14.14 -5.43
N THR A 77 52.77 -14.17 -4.29
CA THR A 77 53.08 -13.39 -3.07
C THR A 77 53.56 -14.30 -1.93
N PRO A 78 54.37 -13.81 -0.98
CA PRO A 78 54.85 -14.62 0.14
C PRO A 78 53.73 -15.26 0.99
N ASN A 79 52.56 -14.62 1.07
CA ASN A 79 51.44 -15.07 1.90
C ASN A 79 50.63 -16.23 1.32
N THR A 80 50.68 -16.47 0.01
CA THR A 80 49.89 -17.52 -0.66
C THR A 80 50.57 -18.90 -0.67
N PHE A 81 51.71 -19.05 0.01
CA PHE A 81 52.41 -20.33 0.22
C PHE A 81 52.16 -20.93 1.62
N LYS A 82 50.99 -20.64 2.24
CA LYS A 82 50.58 -21.26 3.52
C LYS A 82 49.88 -22.61 3.28
N PRO A 83 50.01 -23.60 4.20
CA PRO A 83 49.41 -24.91 4.01
C PRO A 83 47.87 -24.85 4.13
N ASN A 84 47.20 -25.78 3.44
CA ASN A 84 45.76 -26.03 3.54
C ASN A 84 45.35 -26.21 5.01
N LYS A 85 44.32 -25.46 5.45
CA LYS A 85 43.70 -25.61 6.77
C LYS A 85 42.94 -26.95 6.81
N GLY A 86 43.63 -27.99 7.22
CA GLY A 86 43.06 -29.30 7.49
C GLY A 86 43.86 -30.04 8.54
N LEU A 87 44.30 -29.37 9.61
CA LEU A 87 44.79 -29.95 10.87
C LEU A 87 45.03 -28.78 11.85
N GLN A 88 44.09 -28.59 12.78
CA GLN A 88 44.34 -27.77 13.96
C GLN A 88 45.28 -28.56 14.87
N ASN A 89 46.47 -28.01 15.14
CA ASN A 89 46.83 -27.71 16.52
C ASN A 89 47.95 -26.68 16.60
N THR A 90 47.81 -25.88 17.65
CA THR A 90 48.62 -24.77 18.13
C THR A 90 50.12 -25.04 18.12
N GLU A 91 50.88 -24.23 17.37
CA GLU A 91 52.21 -23.79 17.79
C GLU A 91 52.70 -22.57 17.00
N LYS A 92 53.52 -21.75 17.66
CA LYS A 92 54.00 -20.41 17.26
C LYS A 92 54.52 -20.37 15.81
N HIS A 93 54.07 -19.37 15.06
CA HIS A 93 54.54 -19.03 13.72
C HIS A 93 56.06 -18.77 13.66
N LYS A 94 56.86 -19.80 13.36
CA LYS A 94 58.13 -19.65 12.65
C LYS A 94 57.83 -19.65 11.15
N THR A 95 58.26 -18.61 10.46
CA THR A 95 58.25 -18.49 9.00
C THR A 95 59.07 -19.64 8.41
N LYS A 96 58.42 -20.65 7.82
CA LYS A 96 59.10 -21.68 7.02
C LYS A 96 59.58 -21.03 5.71
N ASN A 97 60.83 -21.27 5.33
CA ASN A 97 61.38 -20.84 4.05
C ASN A 97 60.59 -21.50 2.90
N ILE A 98 60.06 -20.69 1.97
CA ILE A 98 59.39 -21.17 0.75
C ILE A 98 60.38 -22.01 -0.06
N THR A 99 60.01 -23.25 -0.39
CA THR A 99 60.90 -24.17 -1.10
C THR A 99 60.77 -24.04 -2.62
N ARG A 100 61.85 -24.34 -3.36
CA ARG A 100 61.85 -24.35 -4.83
C ARG A 100 60.73 -25.22 -5.41
N GLN A 101 60.51 -26.40 -4.84
CA GLN A 101 59.48 -27.34 -5.29
C GLN A 101 58.05 -26.79 -5.16
N GLU A 102 57.78 -25.97 -4.14
CA GLU A 102 56.46 -25.32 -3.99
C GLU A 102 56.21 -24.28 -5.07
N ILE A 103 57.24 -23.51 -5.46
CA ILE A 103 57.15 -22.53 -6.55
C ILE A 103 56.94 -23.24 -7.89
N GLU A 104 57.71 -24.30 -8.16
CA GLU A 104 57.59 -25.10 -9.39
C GLU A 104 56.23 -25.79 -9.52
N ARG A 105 55.71 -26.39 -8.44
CA ARG A 105 54.36 -26.96 -8.43
C ARG A 105 53.30 -25.91 -8.78
N LYS A 106 53.37 -24.74 -8.13
CA LYS A 106 52.40 -23.66 -8.33
C LYS A 106 52.50 -23.05 -9.73
N LEU A 107 53.71 -22.91 -10.28
CA LEU A 107 53.94 -22.50 -11.67
C LEU A 107 53.35 -23.51 -12.66
N THR A 108 53.47 -24.81 -12.38
CA THR A 108 52.93 -25.88 -13.23
C THR A 108 51.40 -25.90 -13.21
N GLU A 109 50.78 -25.84 -12.02
CA GLU A 109 49.33 -25.71 -11.86
C GLU A 109 48.78 -24.45 -12.55
N THR A 110 49.50 -23.33 -12.44
CA THR A 110 49.08 -22.07 -13.05
C THR A 110 49.27 -22.09 -14.57
N LYS A 111 50.32 -22.76 -15.07
CA LYS A 111 50.52 -23.00 -16.51
C LYS A 111 49.40 -23.87 -17.09
N GLU A 112 49.00 -24.94 -16.42
CA GLU A 112 47.89 -25.79 -16.87
C GLU A 112 46.57 -25.01 -16.94
N LYS A 113 46.36 -24.06 -16.02
CA LYS A 113 45.15 -23.24 -15.94
C LYS A 113 45.07 -22.15 -17.02
N PHE A 114 46.20 -21.57 -17.46
CA PHE A 114 46.20 -20.37 -18.33
C PHE A 114 47.08 -20.45 -19.59
N GLY A 115 47.87 -21.51 -19.79
CA GLY A 115 48.61 -21.73 -21.04
C GLY A 115 49.69 -20.70 -21.34
N PHE A 116 50.67 -20.51 -20.45
CA PHE A 116 51.85 -19.64 -20.66
C PHE A 116 53.17 -20.40 -20.52
N ASP A 117 54.26 -19.73 -20.91
CA ASP A 117 55.61 -20.20 -20.67
C ASP A 117 56.26 -19.47 -19.49
N TYR A 118 57.23 -20.11 -18.81
CA TYR A 118 57.93 -19.51 -17.68
C TYR A 118 59.41 -19.90 -17.62
N VAL A 119 60.19 -19.05 -16.96
CA VAL A 119 61.57 -19.27 -16.55
C VAL A 119 61.68 -18.92 -15.06
N LEU A 120 62.17 -19.88 -14.27
CA LEU A 120 62.51 -19.70 -12.86
C LEU A 120 64.04 -19.58 -12.74
N TYR A 121 64.51 -18.50 -12.13
CA TYR A 121 65.91 -18.15 -12.03
C TYR A 121 66.34 -18.01 -10.56
N GLU A 122 67.46 -18.63 -10.19
CA GLU A 122 68.06 -18.51 -8.86
C GLU A 122 69.34 -17.68 -8.97
N HIS A 123 69.39 -16.53 -8.26
CA HIS A 123 70.43 -15.50 -8.42
C HIS A 123 71.88 -16.01 -8.34
N ASN A 124 72.14 -17.12 -7.63
CA ASN A 124 73.47 -17.68 -7.44
C ASN A 124 73.72 -19.00 -8.19
N LYS A 125 72.70 -19.58 -8.84
CA LYS A 125 72.79 -20.90 -9.51
C LYS A 125 72.34 -20.89 -10.97
N GLY A 126 71.83 -19.75 -11.46
CA GLY A 126 71.34 -19.61 -12.82
C GLY A 126 69.89 -20.08 -12.99
N ILE A 127 69.52 -20.43 -14.22
CA ILE A 127 68.18 -20.91 -14.54
C ILE A 127 67.88 -22.23 -13.82
N ALA A 128 66.89 -22.21 -12.93
CA ALA A 128 66.49 -23.35 -12.11
C ALA A 128 65.54 -24.28 -12.87
N SER A 129 64.49 -23.74 -13.50
CA SER A 129 63.52 -24.51 -14.28
C SER A 129 62.84 -23.66 -15.35
N THR A 130 62.36 -24.33 -16.41
CA THR A 130 61.69 -23.68 -17.55
C THR A 130 60.53 -24.54 -18.03
N SER A 131 59.55 -23.91 -18.67
CA SER A 131 58.41 -24.62 -19.26
C SER A 131 58.62 -25.03 -20.73
N PHE A 132 59.73 -24.62 -21.33
CA PHE A 132 60.11 -24.79 -22.73
C PHE A 132 61.63 -25.01 -22.86
N VAL A 133 62.07 -25.47 -24.04
CA VAL A 133 63.49 -25.70 -24.36
C VAL A 133 64.17 -24.37 -24.70
N ILE A 134 65.22 -24.03 -23.94
CA ILE A 134 66.01 -22.81 -24.17
C ILE A 134 66.99 -23.01 -25.33
N ASN A 135 66.88 -22.15 -26.35
CA ASN A 135 67.89 -21.97 -27.39
C ASN A 135 68.84 -20.83 -26.97
N ASN A 136 70.16 -20.99 -27.16
CA ASN A 136 71.22 -20.06 -26.69
C ASN A 136 71.18 -19.78 -25.17
N PRO A 137 71.59 -20.76 -24.33
CA PRO A 137 71.54 -20.64 -22.86
C PRO A 137 72.27 -19.41 -22.32
N GLN A 138 73.38 -19.02 -22.97
CA GLN A 138 74.21 -17.89 -22.55
C GLN A 138 73.48 -16.54 -22.71
N GLU A 139 72.73 -16.35 -23.80
CA GLU A 139 71.94 -15.13 -24.02
C GLU A 139 70.74 -15.05 -23.06
N TRP A 140 70.11 -16.19 -22.74
CA TRP A 140 69.04 -16.27 -21.74
C TRP A 140 69.53 -15.99 -20.32
N GLU A 141 70.70 -16.50 -19.96
CA GLU A 141 71.35 -16.19 -18.68
C GLU A 141 71.62 -14.69 -18.56
N MET A 142 72.16 -14.06 -19.62
CA MET A 142 72.37 -12.61 -19.66
C MET A 142 71.04 -11.82 -19.58
N ALA A 143 69.98 -12.28 -20.24
CA ALA A 143 68.66 -11.65 -20.15
C ALA A 143 68.05 -11.76 -18.75
N MET A 144 68.20 -12.89 -18.05
CA MET A 144 67.76 -13.01 -16.67
C MET A 144 68.59 -12.16 -15.72
N VAL A 145 69.91 -12.10 -15.90
CA VAL A 145 70.80 -11.20 -15.13
C VAL A 145 70.44 -9.72 -15.35
N LEU A 146 70.06 -9.33 -16.57
CA LEU A 146 69.57 -7.98 -16.87
C LEU A 146 68.35 -7.62 -16.02
N LEU A 147 67.33 -8.49 -16.03
CA LEU A 147 66.11 -8.30 -15.26
C LEU A 147 66.39 -8.32 -13.75
N SER A 148 67.29 -9.20 -13.30
CA SER A 148 67.62 -9.39 -11.89
C SER A 148 68.35 -8.19 -11.28
N LYS A 149 69.35 -7.66 -12.00
CA LYS A 149 70.12 -6.47 -11.59
C LYS A 149 69.23 -5.25 -11.45
N PHE A 150 68.31 -5.06 -12.39
CA PHE A 150 67.37 -3.95 -12.34
C PHE A 150 66.39 -4.10 -11.16
N TYR A 151 65.94 -5.33 -10.88
CA TYR A 151 65.02 -5.63 -9.78
C TYR A 151 65.67 -5.43 -8.39
N ILE A 152 66.95 -5.79 -8.22
CA ILE A 152 67.67 -5.69 -6.94
C ILE A 152 68.22 -4.28 -6.68
N SER A 153 68.72 -3.61 -7.72
CA SER A 153 69.32 -2.28 -7.59
C SER A 153 68.78 -1.35 -8.67
N ASN A 154 67.95 -0.41 -8.25
CA ASN A 154 67.17 0.48 -9.13
C ASN A 154 68.03 1.54 -9.87
N ASN A 155 69.29 1.22 -10.24
CA ASN A 155 70.20 2.06 -11.03
C ASN A 155 71.61 1.45 -11.31
N SER A 156 71.81 0.13 -11.31
CA SER A 156 73.14 -0.43 -11.63
C SER A 156 73.51 -0.25 -13.11
N GLU A 157 74.73 0.21 -13.40
CA GLU A 157 75.28 0.19 -14.76
C GLU A 157 75.29 -1.25 -15.30
N VAL A 158 74.61 -1.46 -16.42
CA VAL A 158 74.59 -2.73 -17.14
C VAL A 158 75.48 -2.60 -18.36
N SER A 159 76.37 -3.57 -18.59
CA SER A 159 77.22 -3.58 -19.76
C SER A 159 76.38 -3.67 -21.05
N GLU A 160 76.85 -3.01 -22.10
CA GLU A 160 76.16 -2.93 -23.40
C GLU A 160 75.84 -4.32 -23.97
N GLU A 161 76.73 -5.30 -23.75
CA GLU A 161 76.55 -6.70 -24.16
C GLU A 161 75.34 -7.38 -23.49
N ILE A 162 75.11 -7.12 -22.19
CA ILE A 162 73.97 -7.68 -21.44
C ILE A 162 72.67 -7.02 -21.90
N PHE A 163 72.71 -5.71 -22.15
CA PHE A 163 71.54 -4.97 -22.66
C PHE A 163 71.14 -5.44 -24.06
N GLN A 164 72.11 -5.66 -24.96
CA GLN A 164 71.87 -6.20 -26.30
C GLN A 164 71.33 -7.64 -26.26
N ALA A 165 71.86 -8.50 -25.39
CA ALA A 165 71.35 -9.86 -25.20
C ALA A 165 69.90 -9.85 -24.70
N GLY A 166 69.57 -9.00 -23.72
CA GLY A 166 68.20 -8.80 -23.26
C GLY A 166 67.25 -8.31 -24.37
N GLY A 167 67.71 -7.37 -25.19
CA GLY A 167 66.95 -6.88 -26.35
C GLY A 167 66.69 -7.95 -27.41
N LYS A 168 67.63 -8.86 -27.66
CA LYS A 168 67.44 -9.99 -28.60
C LYS A 168 66.45 -11.03 -28.07
N ILE A 169 66.55 -11.37 -26.78
CA ILE A 169 65.70 -12.41 -26.17
C ILE A 169 64.29 -11.88 -25.94
N LEU A 170 64.16 -10.79 -25.20
CA LEU A 170 62.88 -10.24 -24.73
C LEU A 170 62.23 -9.30 -25.74
N GLY A 171 63.02 -8.47 -26.44
CA GLY A 171 62.55 -7.61 -27.52
C GLY A 171 63.33 -6.28 -27.62
N PRO A 172 63.46 -5.70 -28.83
CA PRO A 172 64.37 -4.58 -29.10
C PRO A 172 63.97 -3.26 -28.43
N GLN A 173 62.73 -3.15 -27.94
CA GLN A 173 62.18 -1.96 -27.29
C GLN A 173 62.08 -2.13 -25.76
N LEU A 174 62.83 -3.08 -25.19
CA LEU A 174 62.83 -3.35 -23.76
C LEU A 174 63.13 -2.10 -22.93
N ASN A 175 62.12 -1.64 -22.18
CA ASN A 175 62.26 -0.55 -21.22
C ASN A 175 62.24 -1.11 -19.80
N LEU A 176 63.41 -1.17 -19.17
CA LEU A 176 63.57 -1.74 -17.81
C LEU A 176 62.75 -0.97 -16.76
N ARG A 177 62.52 0.33 -16.95
CA ARG A 177 61.72 1.14 -16.02
C ARG A 177 60.23 0.76 -16.01
N HIS A 178 59.75 0.01 -17.00
CA HIS A 178 58.38 -0.47 -17.06
C HIS A 178 58.20 -1.86 -16.44
N LEU A 179 59.28 -2.51 -15.96
CA LEU A 179 59.20 -3.85 -15.34
C LEU A 179 58.30 -3.84 -14.10
N GLU A 180 58.37 -2.77 -13.30
CA GLU A 180 57.58 -2.60 -12.07
C GLU A 180 56.08 -2.49 -12.35
N ASN A 181 55.67 -2.02 -13.54
CA ASN A 181 54.26 -1.84 -13.91
C ASN A 181 53.49 -3.16 -13.96
N SER A 182 54.14 -4.29 -14.25
CA SER A 182 53.50 -5.62 -14.21
C SER A 182 53.06 -6.06 -12.82
N ARG A 183 53.56 -5.35 -11.80
CA ARG A 183 53.26 -5.57 -10.39
C ARG A 183 52.57 -4.38 -9.74
N ASP A 184 52.27 -3.32 -10.50
CA ASP A 184 51.55 -2.16 -9.98
C ASP A 184 50.12 -2.57 -9.60
N PRO A 185 49.71 -2.45 -8.33
CA PRO A 185 48.38 -2.84 -7.90
C PRO A 185 47.27 -1.91 -8.41
N GLU A 186 47.60 -0.74 -8.96
CA GLU A 186 46.62 0.22 -9.48
C GLU A 186 46.40 0.13 -10.99
N GLU A 187 47.46 -0.08 -11.77
CA GLU A 187 47.40 -0.22 -13.23
C GLU A 187 48.36 -1.32 -13.72
N PRO A 188 48.06 -2.59 -13.42
CA PRO A 188 48.97 -3.69 -13.70
C PRO A 188 49.04 -4.00 -15.21
N HIS A 189 50.26 -3.91 -15.78
CA HIS A 189 50.50 -4.12 -17.21
C HIS A 189 51.66 -5.08 -17.50
N LEU A 190 51.48 -5.98 -18.45
CA LEU A 190 52.56 -6.79 -18.98
C LEU A 190 53.60 -5.91 -19.67
N VAL A 191 54.84 -6.38 -19.68
CA VAL A 191 55.94 -5.65 -20.28
C VAL A 191 55.96 -5.92 -21.78
N TYR A 192 55.84 -4.86 -22.57
CA TYR A 192 55.94 -4.87 -24.03
C TYR A 192 57.36 -4.52 -24.45
N ALA A 193 58.13 -5.52 -24.87
CA ALA A 193 59.48 -5.30 -25.39
C ALA A 193 59.54 -5.31 -26.93
N ASP A 194 58.41 -5.56 -27.62
CA ASP A 194 58.32 -5.62 -29.08
C ASP A 194 56.95 -5.14 -29.58
N SER A 195 56.89 -3.97 -30.22
CA SER A 195 55.66 -3.41 -30.81
C SER A 195 55.15 -4.17 -32.04
N CYS A 196 55.94 -5.07 -32.62
CA CYS A 196 55.52 -5.91 -33.75
C CYS A 196 54.80 -7.19 -33.30
N TYR A 197 54.65 -7.43 -31.99
CA TYR A 197 54.01 -8.63 -31.42
C TYR A 197 54.63 -9.97 -31.87
N LYS A 198 55.90 -9.98 -32.31
CA LYS A 198 56.61 -11.22 -32.68
C LYS A 198 57.21 -11.91 -31.46
N LYS A 199 57.44 -11.16 -30.38
CA LYS A 199 57.90 -11.65 -29.07
C LYS A 199 56.76 -11.65 -28.04
N PRO A 200 56.76 -12.58 -27.07
CA PRO A 200 55.76 -12.61 -26.01
C PRO A 200 55.88 -11.38 -25.10
N MET A 201 54.74 -10.94 -24.58
CA MET A 201 54.73 -10.01 -23.44
C MET A 201 55.11 -10.79 -22.18
N PHE A 202 55.54 -10.11 -21.14
CA PHE A 202 55.95 -10.83 -19.94
C PHE A 202 55.62 -10.14 -18.64
N TRP A 203 55.43 -10.98 -17.62
CA TRP A 203 55.35 -10.61 -16.21
C TRP A 203 56.62 -11.10 -15.51
N THR A 204 57.17 -10.31 -14.59
CA THR A 204 58.32 -10.75 -13.79
C THR A 204 58.17 -10.38 -12.32
N GLY A 205 58.62 -11.26 -11.43
CA GLY A 205 58.57 -11.03 -9.99
C GLY A 205 59.61 -11.86 -9.23
N VAL A 206 59.93 -11.44 -8.01
CA VAL A 206 60.88 -12.15 -7.14
C VAL A 206 60.17 -12.65 -5.87
N ILE A 207 60.42 -13.91 -5.51
CA ILE A 207 59.96 -14.55 -4.26
C ILE A 207 61.11 -15.34 -3.66
N SER A 208 61.46 -15.06 -2.40
CA SER A 208 62.41 -15.87 -1.61
C SER A 208 63.75 -16.16 -2.33
N GLY A 209 64.28 -15.17 -3.06
CA GLY A 209 65.55 -15.28 -3.80
C GLY A 209 65.44 -15.87 -5.22
N PHE A 210 64.26 -16.34 -5.61
CA PHE A 210 63.97 -16.79 -6.97
C PHE A 210 63.29 -15.68 -7.78
N GLN A 211 63.80 -15.44 -8.99
CA GLN A 211 63.14 -14.59 -9.96
C GLN A 211 62.30 -15.45 -10.91
N ILE A 212 61.06 -15.04 -11.12
CA ILE A 212 60.11 -15.68 -12.00
C ILE A 212 59.93 -14.75 -13.20
N LEU A 213 60.01 -15.31 -14.39
CA LEU A 213 59.64 -14.67 -15.64
C LEU A 213 58.53 -15.51 -16.28
N ILE A 214 57.38 -14.91 -16.54
CA ILE A 214 56.24 -15.56 -17.21
C ILE A 214 56.04 -14.88 -18.56
N LEU A 215 56.07 -15.67 -19.62
CA LEU A 215 55.96 -15.27 -21.02
C LEU A 215 54.55 -15.59 -21.51
N ILE A 216 53.82 -14.54 -21.87
CA ILE A 216 52.43 -14.61 -22.32
C ILE A 216 52.39 -14.20 -23.79
N LYS A 217 51.90 -15.11 -24.63
CA LYS A 217 51.78 -14.85 -26.06
C LYS A 217 50.63 -13.85 -26.31
N PRO A 218 50.74 -12.97 -27.33
CA PRO A 218 49.67 -12.03 -27.67
C PRO A 218 48.30 -12.69 -27.85
N GLU A 219 48.25 -13.88 -28.43
CA GLU A 219 47.01 -14.61 -28.69
C GLU A 219 46.33 -15.10 -27.40
N SER A 220 47.09 -15.31 -26.32
CA SER A 220 46.55 -15.71 -25.01
C SER A 220 45.77 -14.58 -24.33
N LEU A 221 46.00 -13.32 -24.72
CA LEU A 221 45.21 -12.18 -24.25
C LEU A 221 43.85 -12.07 -24.95
N ASP A 222 43.57 -12.89 -25.96
CA ASP A 222 42.29 -12.92 -26.66
C ASP A 222 41.38 -14.09 -26.23
N SER A 223 41.84 -15.00 -25.34
CA SER A 223 41.06 -16.17 -24.91
C SER A 223 40.07 -15.87 -23.77
N SER A 224 39.03 -16.70 -23.66
CA SER A 224 38.02 -16.63 -22.58
C SER A 224 38.38 -17.42 -21.33
N ASP A 225 39.51 -18.13 -21.30
CA ASP A 225 39.82 -19.14 -20.27
C ASP A 225 39.93 -18.56 -18.87
N GLY A 226 40.51 -17.37 -18.74
CA GLY A 226 40.62 -16.70 -17.44
C GLY A 226 39.25 -16.32 -16.86
N LEU A 227 38.39 -15.77 -17.72
CA LEU A 227 37.03 -15.38 -17.37
C LEU A 227 36.15 -16.61 -17.08
N TRP A 228 36.29 -17.66 -17.88
CA TRP A 228 35.60 -18.94 -17.68
C TRP A 228 35.89 -19.54 -16.30
N ASN A 229 37.17 -19.63 -15.93
CA ASN A 229 37.58 -20.25 -14.66
C ASN A 229 37.04 -19.48 -13.44
N GLN A 230 36.98 -18.15 -13.50
CA GLN A 230 36.40 -17.32 -12.43
C GLN A 230 34.89 -17.52 -12.31
N ALA A 231 34.20 -17.58 -13.45
CA ALA A 231 32.76 -17.84 -13.48
C ALA A 231 32.42 -19.23 -12.94
N GLU A 232 33.25 -20.23 -13.22
CA GLU A 232 33.09 -21.58 -12.68
C GLU A 232 33.35 -21.65 -11.17
N GLU A 233 34.37 -20.94 -10.68
CA GLU A 233 34.69 -20.84 -9.24
C GLU A 233 33.56 -20.18 -8.46
N PHE A 234 33.05 -19.04 -8.94
CA PHE A 234 31.90 -18.35 -8.34
C PHE A 234 30.61 -19.19 -8.37
N SER A 235 30.38 -19.91 -9.48
CA SER A 235 29.27 -20.86 -9.59
C SER A 235 29.38 -21.95 -8.52
N ARG A 236 30.58 -22.50 -8.30
CA ARG A 236 30.83 -23.53 -7.27
C ARG A 236 30.60 -23.00 -5.85
N ASP A 237 31.12 -21.81 -5.54
CA ASP A 237 30.96 -21.17 -4.21
C ASP A 237 29.51 -20.84 -3.89
N SER A 238 28.72 -20.51 -4.92
CA SER A 238 27.27 -20.25 -4.78
C SER A 238 26.41 -21.52 -4.80
N ARG A 239 27.02 -22.71 -4.67
CA ARG A 239 26.34 -24.02 -4.76
C ARG A 239 25.53 -24.17 -6.06
N SER A 240 26.03 -23.61 -7.16
CA SER A 240 25.41 -23.63 -8.49
C SER A 240 24.07 -22.91 -8.59
N LEU A 241 23.77 -22.00 -7.64
CA LEU A 241 22.63 -21.09 -7.72
C LEU A 241 22.81 -20.08 -8.87
N TYR A 242 24.02 -19.56 -9.04
CA TYR A 242 24.41 -18.71 -10.15
C TYR A 242 25.25 -19.51 -11.13
N ARG A 243 24.80 -19.65 -12.37
CA ARG A 243 25.54 -20.35 -13.44
C ARG A 243 25.89 -19.38 -14.56
N PHE A 244 26.93 -19.69 -15.32
CA PHE A 244 27.45 -18.79 -16.35
C PHE A 244 27.75 -19.53 -17.64
N SER A 245 27.49 -18.90 -18.78
CA SER A 245 27.94 -19.33 -20.10
C SER A 245 28.68 -18.18 -20.78
N VAL A 246 29.66 -18.49 -21.64
CA VAL A 246 30.40 -17.47 -22.40
C VAL A 246 30.03 -17.62 -23.87
N ALA A 247 29.61 -16.51 -24.48
CA ALA A 247 29.44 -16.39 -25.92
C ALA A 247 30.68 -15.72 -26.51
N GLU A 248 31.35 -16.41 -27.42
CA GLU A 248 32.46 -15.91 -28.22
C GLU A 248 31.98 -15.66 -29.66
N THR A 249 32.73 -14.87 -30.45
CA THR A 249 32.35 -14.44 -31.81
C THR A 249 31.73 -15.54 -32.69
N ASN A 250 32.15 -16.81 -32.52
CA ASN A 250 31.63 -17.96 -33.29
C ASN A 250 31.32 -19.21 -32.42
N SER A 251 31.31 -19.11 -31.09
CA SER A 251 31.21 -20.29 -30.22
C SER A 251 30.47 -20.00 -28.91
N PHE A 252 29.93 -21.03 -28.28
CA PHE A 252 29.38 -20.95 -26.93
C PHE A 252 30.07 -21.96 -26.02
N ARG A 253 30.45 -21.49 -24.83
CA ARG A 253 30.97 -22.32 -23.74
C ARG A 253 29.91 -22.37 -22.64
N HIS A 254 29.36 -23.55 -22.40
CA HIS A 254 28.36 -23.80 -21.37
C HIS A 254 28.93 -24.68 -20.24
N PRO A 255 28.44 -24.54 -19.00
CA PRO A 255 28.74 -25.48 -17.94
C PRO A 255 28.00 -26.80 -18.24
N GLN A 256 28.26 -27.87 -17.48
CA GLN A 256 27.49 -29.10 -17.64
C GLN A 256 26.02 -28.87 -17.27
N ILE A 257 25.19 -28.62 -18.28
CA ILE A 257 23.75 -28.33 -18.17
C ILE A 257 22.97 -29.11 -19.22
N ALA A 258 21.67 -29.27 -18.97
CA ALA A 258 20.76 -29.89 -19.93
C ALA A 258 20.64 -29.05 -21.22
N ARG A 259 20.53 -29.72 -22.37
CA ARG A 259 20.50 -29.07 -23.71
C ARG A 259 19.42 -27.99 -23.82
N TYR A 260 18.24 -28.21 -23.23
CA TYR A 260 17.13 -27.25 -23.30
C TYR A 260 17.42 -25.93 -22.57
N LEU A 261 18.21 -25.96 -21.48
CA LEU A 261 18.66 -24.76 -20.77
C LEU A 261 19.73 -24.03 -21.57
N ALA A 262 20.65 -24.75 -22.21
CA ALA A 262 21.67 -24.18 -23.08
C ALA A 262 21.03 -23.38 -24.24
N THR A 263 20.02 -23.97 -24.91
CA THR A 263 19.27 -23.30 -25.97
C THR A 263 18.58 -22.02 -25.49
N GLN A 264 18.04 -21.99 -24.27
CA GLN A 264 17.43 -20.78 -23.69
C GLN A 264 18.45 -19.68 -23.44
N VAL A 265 19.65 -20.03 -22.96
CA VAL A 265 20.76 -19.08 -22.77
C VAL A 265 21.23 -18.51 -24.12
N GLU A 266 21.36 -19.34 -25.14
CA GLU A 266 21.69 -18.91 -26.52
C GLU A 266 20.61 -18.00 -27.13
N GLN A 267 19.33 -18.27 -26.88
CA GLN A 267 18.23 -17.39 -27.29
C GLN A 267 18.29 -16.03 -26.59
N ALA A 268 18.56 -16.02 -25.28
CA ALA A 268 18.74 -14.79 -24.53
C ALA A 268 19.92 -13.96 -25.08
N TYR A 269 21.03 -14.60 -25.47
CA TYR A 269 22.13 -13.91 -26.13
C TYR A 269 21.71 -13.18 -27.41
N LYS A 270 20.96 -13.83 -28.30
CA LYS A 270 20.48 -13.20 -29.55
C LYS A 270 19.56 -12.00 -29.29
N GLN A 271 18.73 -12.10 -28.25
CA GLN A 271 17.88 -10.99 -27.81
C GLN A 271 18.71 -9.85 -27.22
N HIS A 272 19.80 -10.15 -26.52
CA HIS A 272 20.73 -9.13 -26.03
C HIS A 272 21.48 -8.42 -27.16
N GLU A 273 21.96 -9.14 -28.18
CA GLU A 273 22.66 -8.51 -29.30
C GLU A 273 21.77 -7.53 -30.07
N THR A 274 20.50 -7.90 -30.26
CA THR A 274 19.52 -7.09 -31.01
C THR A 274 18.93 -5.95 -30.19
N GLY A 275 18.53 -6.22 -28.94
CA GLY A 275 17.80 -5.27 -28.08
C GLY A 275 18.63 -4.62 -26.96
N LYS A 276 19.90 -5.01 -26.75
CA LYS A 276 20.78 -4.52 -25.67
C LYS A 276 20.16 -4.64 -24.25
N MET A 277 19.27 -5.60 -24.03
CA MET A 277 18.59 -5.81 -22.75
C MET A 277 19.53 -6.38 -21.69
N SER A 278 19.57 -5.80 -20.49
CA SER A 278 20.44 -6.24 -19.38
C SER A 278 19.89 -7.42 -18.58
N GLN A 279 18.59 -7.70 -18.72
CA GLN A 279 17.89 -8.81 -18.08
C GLN A 279 16.91 -9.39 -19.08
N ILE A 280 16.94 -10.72 -19.24
CA ILE A 280 16.13 -11.44 -20.21
C ILE A 280 15.50 -12.64 -19.50
N GLU A 281 14.18 -12.70 -19.54
CA GLU A 281 13.44 -13.82 -19.00
C GLU A 281 13.11 -14.82 -20.10
N THR A 282 13.51 -16.07 -19.88
CA THR A 282 13.11 -17.21 -20.72
C THR A 282 12.04 -18.02 -19.98
N ASN A 283 11.70 -19.21 -20.49
CA ASN A 283 10.70 -20.05 -19.84
C ASN A 283 11.14 -20.48 -18.44
N ASP A 284 12.38 -20.95 -18.30
CA ASP A 284 12.89 -21.52 -17.04
C ASP A 284 13.98 -20.68 -16.39
N LEU A 285 14.60 -19.75 -17.12
CA LEU A 285 15.75 -18.99 -16.67
C LEU A 285 15.47 -17.50 -16.65
N ILE A 286 16.23 -16.82 -15.78
CA ILE A 286 16.47 -15.38 -15.91
C ILE A 286 17.95 -15.21 -16.20
N VAL A 287 18.24 -14.63 -17.36
CA VAL A 287 19.58 -14.43 -17.90
C VAL A 287 19.95 -12.95 -17.77
N PHE A 288 21.18 -12.71 -17.34
CA PHE A 288 21.78 -11.40 -17.11
C PHE A 288 23.00 -11.25 -18.02
N PRO A 289 22.83 -10.85 -19.29
CA PRO A 289 23.94 -10.73 -20.22
C PRO A 289 24.85 -9.54 -19.87
N LYS A 290 26.17 -9.73 -20.00
CA LYS A 290 27.16 -8.67 -19.85
C LYS A 290 28.20 -8.73 -20.95
N PHE A 291 28.21 -7.69 -21.78
CA PHE A 291 29.29 -7.47 -22.75
C PHE A 291 30.61 -7.21 -22.00
N ILE A 292 31.63 -8.00 -22.32
CA ILE A 292 32.97 -7.86 -21.74
C ILE A 292 33.86 -7.09 -22.70
N ASN A 293 33.94 -7.56 -23.95
CA ASN A 293 34.67 -6.91 -25.03
C ASN A 293 34.08 -7.31 -26.40
N HIS A 294 34.64 -6.77 -27.48
CA HIS A 294 34.13 -6.97 -28.84
C HIS A 294 34.09 -8.43 -29.32
N LYS A 295 34.71 -9.39 -28.61
CA LYS A 295 34.70 -10.82 -28.94
C LYS A 295 33.93 -11.68 -27.94
N MET A 296 33.55 -11.16 -26.76
CA MET A 296 33.05 -11.97 -25.65
C MET A 296 31.90 -11.32 -24.87
N THR A 297 30.85 -12.11 -24.63
CA THR A 297 29.74 -11.78 -23.73
C THR A 297 29.56 -12.88 -22.68
N LEU A 298 29.48 -12.49 -21.41
CA LEU A 298 29.21 -13.40 -20.31
C LEU A 298 27.70 -13.43 -20.01
N LEU A 299 27.16 -14.63 -19.86
CA LEU A 299 25.73 -14.90 -19.66
C LEU A 299 25.54 -15.64 -18.34
N GLY A 300 25.37 -14.89 -17.27
CA GLY A 300 25.01 -15.37 -15.95
C GLY A 300 23.51 -15.58 -15.85
N TYR A 301 23.06 -16.64 -15.22
CA TYR A 301 21.64 -16.96 -15.11
C TYR A 301 21.29 -17.73 -13.84
N ILE A 302 20.02 -17.59 -13.46
CA ILE A 302 19.37 -18.32 -12.37
C ILE A 302 18.14 -19.05 -12.91
N GLU A 303 17.76 -20.15 -12.27
CA GLU A 303 16.49 -20.83 -12.54
C GLU A 303 15.34 -20.08 -11.87
N LYS A 304 14.21 -19.87 -12.56
CA LYS A 304 13.05 -19.13 -12.01
C LYS A 304 12.51 -19.73 -10.72
N ASN A 305 12.64 -21.05 -10.55
CA ASN A 305 12.26 -21.77 -9.33
C ASN A 305 13.04 -21.32 -8.08
N SER A 306 14.17 -20.63 -8.24
CA SER A 306 14.91 -20.06 -7.11
C SER A 306 14.26 -18.81 -6.51
N LEU A 307 13.28 -18.20 -7.20
CA LEU A 307 12.58 -16.98 -6.78
C LEU A 307 11.37 -17.25 -5.88
N THR A 308 10.93 -18.50 -5.76
CA THR A 308 9.76 -18.85 -4.96
C THR A 308 10.14 -18.98 -3.48
N SER A 309 9.76 -17.98 -2.67
CA SER A 309 9.86 -18.08 -1.22
C SER A 309 8.70 -18.91 -0.69
N GLY A 310 8.92 -20.19 -0.41
CA GLY A 310 7.89 -21.18 -0.05
C GLY A 310 7.16 -21.01 1.29
N ASN A 311 7.11 -19.83 1.91
CA ASN A 311 6.37 -19.62 3.16
C ASN A 311 5.42 -18.42 3.03
N LEU A 312 4.11 -18.65 3.23
CA LEU A 312 3.19 -17.57 3.54
C LEU A 312 3.73 -16.81 4.76
N THR A 313 3.81 -15.49 4.66
CA THR A 313 4.22 -14.66 5.79
C THR A 313 3.20 -14.84 6.94
N LEU A 314 3.66 -14.76 8.20
CA LEU A 314 2.78 -14.84 9.38
C LEU A 314 1.52 -13.95 9.27
N PRO A 315 1.59 -12.72 8.74
CA PRO A 315 0.40 -11.90 8.50
C PRO A 315 -0.59 -12.54 7.51
N ALA A 316 -0.10 -13.20 6.45
CA ALA A 316 -0.94 -13.87 5.48
C ALA A 316 -1.71 -15.05 6.08
N MET A 317 -1.04 -15.84 6.92
CA MET A 317 -1.69 -16.92 7.68
C MET A 317 -2.75 -16.39 8.65
N LEU A 318 -2.44 -15.34 9.41
CA LEU A 318 -3.38 -14.70 10.33
C LEU A 318 -4.61 -14.14 9.60
N THR A 319 -4.40 -13.48 8.46
CA THR A 319 -5.48 -12.87 7.67
C THR A 319 -6.39 -13.94 7.09
N THR A 320 -5.80 -15.03 6.58
CA THR A 320 -6.55 -16.19 6.06
C THR A 320 -7.36 -16.86 7.17
N LEU A 321 -6.79 -17.00 8.37
CA LEU A 321 -7.48 -17.58 9.52
C LEU A 321 -8.66 -16.72 9.99
N VAL A 322 -8.47 -15.41 10.08
CA VAL A 322 -9.55 -14.45 10.41
C VAL A 322 -10.65 -14.49 9.36
N PHE A 323 -10.28 -14.50 8.07
CA PHE A 323 -11.24 -14.58 6.96
C PHE A 323 -12.01 -15.91 6.95
N LEU A 324 -11.35 -17.02 7.27
CA LEU A 324 -11.99 -18.34 7.37
C LEU A 324 -12.96 -18.41 8.56
N MET A 325 -12.57 -17.86 9.72
CA MET A 325 -13.47 -17.73 10.88
C MET A 325 -14.70 -16.88 10.51
N PHE A 326 -14.50 -15.74 9.85
CA PHE A 326 -15.59 -14.89 9.38
C PHE A 326 -16.51 -15.64 8.39
N THR A 327 -15.94 -16.37 7.43
CA THR A 327 -16.67 -17.18 6.45
C THR A 327 -17.55 -18.23 7.13
N LEU A 328 -17.03 -18.92 8.15
CA LEU A 328 -17.77 -19.92 8.90
C LEU A 328 -18.92 -19.29 9.70
N ILE A 329 -18.67 -18.17 10.38
CA ILE A 329 -19.69 -17.46 11.17
C ILE A 329 -20.79 -16.93 10.25
N ALA A 330 -20.42 -16.20 9.19
CA ALA A 330 -21.35 -15.63 8.22
C ALA A 330 -22.13 -16.73 7.48
N GLY A 331 -21.47 -17.82 7.11
CA GLY A 331 -22.11 -18.98 6.48
C GLY A 331 -23.14 -19.64 7.38
N LYS A 332 -22.78 -19.94 8.65
CA LYS A 332 -23.71 -20.55 9.62
C LYS A 332 -24.91 -19.65 9.88
N TYR A 333 -24.68 -18.37 10.12
CA TYR A 333 -25.73 -17.38 10.38
C TYR A 333 -26.68 -17.23 9.18
N SER A 334 -26.14 -16.98 7.99
CA SER A 334 -26.94 -16.78 6.78
C SER A 334 -27.70 -18.04 6.35
N TYR A 335 -27.12 -19.23 6.56
CA TYR A 335 -27.80 -20.50 6.28
C TYR A 335 -29.00 -20.71 7.21
N GLY A 336 -28.82 -20.50 8.51
CA GLY A 336 -29.90 -20.57 9.50
C GLY A 336 -31.04 -19.60 9.18
N LEU A 337 -30.70 -18.37 8.80
CA LEU A 337 -31.66 -17.32 8.46
C LEU A 337 -32.42 -17.58 7.15
N ILE A 338 -31.71 -17.82 6.04
CA ILE A 338 -32.30 -17.85 4.69
C ILE A 338 -32.89 -19.23 4.35
N ILE A 339 -32.23 -20.31 4.79
CA ILE A 339 -32.62 -21.70 4.47
C ILE A 339 -33.34 -22.32 5.66
N GLY A 340 -32.75 -22.23 6.86
CA GLY A 340 -33.25 -22.85 8.09
C GLY A 340 -34.47 -22.18 8.72
N ASN A 341 -34.87 -21.00 8.23
CA ASN A 341 -36.02 -20.23 8.72
C ASN A 341 -35.92 -19.92 10.23
N GLN A 342 -34.69 -19.84 10.76
CA GLN A 342 -34.44 -19.46 12.15
C GLN A 342 -34.81 -17.99 12.36
N PRO A 343 -35.34 -17.63 13.55
CA PRO A 343 -35.64 -16.24 13.88
C PRO A 343 -34.37 -15.40 13.83
N ASP A 344 -34.53 -14.18 13.35
CA ASP A 344 -33.44 -13.23 13.19
C ASP A 344 -33.17 -12.49 14.51
N ASP A 345 -32.30 -13.07 15.33
CA ASP A 345 -31.96 -12.54 16.66
C ASP A 345 -31.02 -11.31 16.61
N LEU A 346 -30.49 -10.96 15.43
CA LEU A 346 -29.58 -9.83 15.30
C LEU A 346 -30.39 -8.53 15.28
N SER A 347 -30.17 -7.67 16.28
CA SER A 347 -30.84 -6.37 16.32
C SER A 347 -30.61 -5.56 15.04
N LEU A 348 -31.61 -4.80 14.61
CA LEU A 348 -31.51 -3.94 13.42
C LEU A 348 -30.33 -2.94 13.50
N ARG A 349 -29.92 -2.55 14.72
CA ARG A 349 -28.71 -1.73 14.98
C ARG A 349 -27.45 -2.34 14.39
N TRP A 350 -27.21 -3.62 14.65
CA TRP A 350 -26.01 -4.31 14.21
C TRP A 350 -26.03 -4.58 12.70
N LYS A 351 -27.21 -4.86 12.12
CA LYS A 351 -27.38 -5.02 10.66
C LYS A 351 -27.02 -3.76 9.90
N LEU A 352 -27.54 -2.61 10.34
CA LEU A 352 -27.24 -1.33 9.71
C LEU A 352 -25.75 -0.98 9.83
N ARG A 353 -25.16 -1.14 11.02
CA ARG A 353 -23.72 -0.92 11.23
C ARG A 353 -22.86 -1.80 10.32
N PHE A 354 -23.21 -3.08 10.19
CA PHE A 354 -22.51 -4.01 9.31
C PHE A 354 -22.63 -3.59 7.83
N LEU A 355 -23.83 -3.21 7.38
CA LEU A 355 -24.07 -2.75 6.02
C LEU A 355 -23.22 -1.51 5.68
N PHE A 356 -23.21 -0.50 6.56
CA PHE A 356 -22.43 0.72 6.34
C PHE A 356 -20.92 0.47 6.42
N PHE A 357 -20.47 -0.38 7.34
CA PHE A 357 -19.07 -0.78 7.40
C PHE A 357 -18.63 -1.49 6.13
N PHE A 358 -19.44 -2.42 5.63
CA PHE A 358 -19.13 -3.16 4.41
C PHE A 358 -19.11 -2.25 3.16
N ALA A 359 -20.09 -1.34 3.06
CA ALA A 359 -20.20 -0.39 1.95
C ALA A 359 -18.99 0.55 1.83
N ASN A 360 -18.32 0.89 2.93
CA ASN A 360 -17.17 1.79 2.93
C ASN A 360 -15.82 1.07 3.10
N GLY A 361 -15.80 -0.06 3.82
CA GLY A 361 -14.60 -0.84 4.08
C GLY A 361 -14.01 -1.46 2.82
N LEU A 362 -14.85 -1.95 1.92
CA LEU A 362 -14.38 -2.57 0.68
C LEU A 362 -13.69 -1.57 -0.27
N PRO A 363 -14.26 -0.38 -0.56
CA PRO A 363 -13.54 0.69 -1.26
C PRO A 363 -12.23 1.12 -0.56
N LEU A 364 -12.19 1.18 0.78
CA LEU A 364 -10.97 1.53 1.52
C LEU A 364 -9.87 0.49 1.35
N ILE A 365 -10.21 -0.81 1.34
CA ILE A 365 -9.24 -1.89 1.07
C ILE A 365 -8.69 -1.76 -0.36
N VAL A 366 -9.56 -1.49 -1.34
CA VAL A 366 -9.14 -1.27 -2.73
C VAL A 366 -8.22 -0.05 -2.83
N LEU A 367 -8.58 1.06 -2.18
CA LEU A 367 -7.76 2.28 -2.14
C LEU A 367 -6.42 2.04 -1.46
N PHE A 368 -6.35 1.17 -0.45
CA PHE A 368 -5.09 0.79 0.19
C PHE A 368 -4.15 0.12 -0.81
N PHE A 369 -4.60 -0.92 -1.52
CA PHE A 369 -3.76 -1.64 -2.49
C PHE A 369 -3.35 -0.76 -3.68
N ILE A 370 -4.29 -0.02 -4.27
CA ILE A 370 -3.99 0.91 -5.37
C ILE A 370 -3.08 2.04 -4.89
N GLY A 371 -3.31 2.54 -3.67
CA GLY A 371 -2.51 3.58 -3.06
C GLY A 371 -1.08 3.14 -2.80
N THR A 372 -0.85 1.91 -2.34
CA THR A 372 0.50 1.35 -2.17
C THR A 372 1.22 1.20 -3.50
N ASP A 373 0.56 0.62 -4.51
CA ASP A 373 1.13 0.47 -5.86
C ASP A 373 1.49 1.82 -6.49
N TYR A 374 0.60 2.81 -6.36
CA TYR A 374 0.85 4.18 -6.80
C TYR A 374 2.09 4.79 -6.13
N LEU A 375 2.25 4.63 -4.82
CA LEU A 375 3.39 5.17 -4.09
C LEU A 375 4.71 4.51 -4.52
N ASP A 376 4.71 3.20 -4.75
CA ASP A 376 5.89 2.47 -5.19
C ASP A 376 6.29 2.88 -6.62
N GLN A 377 5.34 2.91 -7.55
CA GLN A 377 5.57 3.41 -8.91
C GLN A 377 6.06 4.86 -8.91
N LYS A 378 5.50 5.70 -8.05
CA LYS A 378 5.94 7.08 -7.91
C LYS A 378 7.36 7.18 -7.39
N ARG A 379 7.73 6.36 -6.40
CA ARG A 379 9.09 6.31 -5.87
C ARG A 379 10.09 5.93 -6.96
N ASP A 380 9.76 4.92 -7.77
CA ASP A 380 10.60 4.49 -8.89
C ASP A 380 10.75 5.58 -9.96
N ASN A 381 9.66 6.27 -10.30
CA ASN A 381 9.70 7.39 -11.23
C ASN A 381 10.57 8.55 -10.71
N LEU A 382 10.43 8.91 -9.44
CA LEU A 382 11.27 9.94 -8.80
C LEU A 382 12.75 9.53 -8.80
N LEU A 383 13.05 8.25 -8.54
CA LEU A 383 14.41 7.74 -8.60
C LEU A 383 15.02 7.88 -10.00
N ARG A 384 14.29 7.47 -11.05
CA ARG A 384 14.76 7.58 -12.45
C ARG A 384 14.92 9.03 -12.87
N GLU A 385 13.96 9.89 -12.54
CA GLU A 385 14.00 11.32 -12.86
C GLU A 385 15.22 11.98 -12.20
N MET A 386 15.43 11.73 -10.89
CA MET A 386 16.55 12.31 -10.16
C MET A 386 17.89 11.75 -10.61
N HIS A 387 17.95 10.48 -10.99
CA HIS A 387 19.13 9.86 -11.56
C HIS A 387 19.51 10.51 -12.91
N GLY A 388 18.54 10.69 -13.82
CA GLY A 388 18.77 11.36 -15.10
C GLY A 388 19.25 12.80 -14.94
N LYS A 389 18.54 13.61 -14.12
CA LYS A 389 18.94 14.99 -13.80
C LYS A 389 20.31 15.07 -13.15
N GLY A 390 20.67 14.09 -12.32
CA GLY A 390 21.96 14.04 -11.68
C GLY A 390 23.09 13.68 -12.65
N ILE A 391 22.87 12.79 -13.63
CA ILE A 391 23.82 12.53 -14.71
C ILE A 391 24.05 13.80 -15.52
N GLU A 392 22.98 14.46 -15.97
CA GLU A 392 23.06 15.72 -16.73
C GLU A 392 23.87 16.78 -15.97
N PHE A 393 23.60 16.94 -14.67
CA PHE A 393 24.34 17.86 -13.81
C PHE A 393 25.84 17.51 -13.71
N VAL A 394 26.19 16.22 -13.59
CA VAL A 394 27.59 15.78 -13.55
C VAL A 394 28.27 16.01 -14.91
N GLN A 395 27.55 15.84 -16.02
CA GLN A 395 28.04 16.14 -17.38
C GLN A 395 28.31 17.63 -17.59
N ASP A 396 27.37 18.48 -17.20
CA ASP A 396 27.55 19.93 -17.23
C ASP A 396 28.74 20.37 -16.36
N PHE A 397 28.98 19.68 -15.24
CA PHE A 397 30.13 19.95 -14.38
C PHE A 397 31.46 19.52 -15.01
N ASP A 398 31.49 18.36 -15.69
CA ASP A 398 32.65 17.87 -16.44
C ASP A 398 33.08 18.87 -17.53
N GLU A 399 32.13 19.37 -18.32
CA GLU A 399 32.39 20.31 -19.42
C GLU A 399 32.95 21.67 -18.95
N LYS A 400 32.61 22.11 -17.73
CA LYS A 400 33.06 23.41 -17.19
C LYS A 400 34.58 23.57 -17.14
N ILE A 401 35.36 22.49 -17.14
CA ILE A 401 36.82 22.59 -17.18
C ILE A 401 37.33 23.25 -18.47
N GLU A 402 36.57 23.20 -19.57
CA GLU A 402 36.93 23.86 -20.83
C GLU A 402 37.09 25.38 -20.66
N ILE A 403 36.37 25.99 -19.71
CA ILE A 403 36.54 27.40 -19.35
C ILE A 403 37.95 27.68 -18.82
N GLU A 404 38.53 26.77 -18.04
CA GLU A 404 39.90 26.91 -17.55
C GLU A 404 40.93 26.73 -18.68
N TYR A 405 40.69 25.80 -19.61
CA TYR A 405 41.52 25.68 -20.82
C TYR A 405 41.48 26.96 -21.67
N ALA A 406 40.31 27.57 -21.86
CA ALA A 406 40.17 28.83 -22.58
C ALA A 406 40.92 29.99 -21.88
N LYS A 407 40.86 30.07 -20.54
CA LYS A 407 41.65 31.03 -19.73
C LYS A 407 43.15 30.80 -19.87
N ALA A 408 43.59 29.54 -19.94
CA ALA A 408 44.99 29.19 -20.15
C ALA A 408 45.47 29.62 -21.55
N GLN A 409 44.65 29.41 -22.59
CA GLN A 409 44.94 29.86 -23.96
C GLN A 409 45.01 31.40 -24.07
N ALA A 410 44.14 32.13 -23.36
CA ALA A 410 44.21 33.59 -23.28
C ALA A 410 45.52 34.09 -22.62
N SER A 411 46.00 33.38 -21.59
CA SER A 411 47.30 33.68 -20.95
C SER A 411 48.46 33.47 -21.91
N LYS A 412 48.42 32.39 -22.71
CA LYS A 412 49.39 32.13 -23.78
C LYS A 412 49.48 33.28 -24.77
N LYS A 413 48.35 33.77 -25.30
CA LYS A 413 48.33 34.86 -26.28
C LYS A 413 48.97 36.14 -25.72
N THR A 414 48.73 36.41 -24.44
CA THR A 414 49.31 37.57 -23.74
C THR A 414 50.82 37.40 -23.50
N ALA A 415 51.25 36.21 -23.08
CA ALA A 415 52.65 35.89 -22.81
C ALA A 415 53.50 35.89 -24.09
N GLU A 416 53.00 35.28 -25.16
CA GLU A 416 53.66 35.21 -26.47
C GLU A 416 53.90 36.61 -27.05
N LYS A 417 52.90 37.49 -27.02
CA LYS A 417 53.06 38.87 -27.49
C LYS A 417 54.20 39.58 -26.74
N GLY A 418 54.25 39.45 -25.41
CA GLY A 418 55.32 40.03 -24.59
C GLY A 418 56.69 39.41 -24.88
N LEU A 419 56.75 38.10 -25.16
CA LEU A 419 57.99 37.41 -25.52
C LEU A 419 58.54 37.91 -26.86
N ILE A 420 57.69 38.05 -27.88
CA ILE A 420 58.06 38.57 -29.20
C ILE A 420 58.60 40.01 -29.09
N GLU A 421 57.91 40.87 -28.33
CA GLU A 421 58.34 42.25 -28.09
C GLU A 421 59.70 42.33 -27.38
N ALA A 422 59.94 41.47 -26.38
CA ALA A 422 61.22 41.41 -25.67
C ALA A 422 62.36 40.90 -26.56
N LEU A 423 62.14 39.80 -27.30
CA LEU A 423 63.14 39.19 -28.18
C LEU A 423 63.46 40.04 -29.42
N ALA A 424 62.57 40.97 -29.79
CA ALA A 424 62.86 41.94 -30.85
C ALA A 424 63.95 42.97 -30.47
N THR A 425 64.26 43.11 -29.18
CA THR A 425 65.21 44.13 -28.68
C THR A 425 66.41 43.55 -27.93
N GLN A 426 66.30 42.32 -27.40
CA GLN A 426 67.32 41.69 -26.57
C GLN A 426 67.44 40.19 -26.86
N PRO A 427 68.63 39.58 -26.75
CA PRO A 427 68.79 38.13 -26.89
C PRO A 427 68.09 37.38 -25.74
N LEU A 428 67.73 36.12 -25.98
CA LEU A 428 67.09 35.27 -24.97
C LEU A 428 67.94 35.24 -23.69
N SER A 429 67.34 35.64 -22.57
CA SER A 429 67.98 35.70 -21.26
C SER A 429 67.11 35.03 -20.19
N ASN A 430 67.73 34.66 -19.06
CA ASN A 430 67.03 34.12 -17.89
C ASN A 430 65.87 35.00 -17.41
N ARG A 431 65.96 36.32 -17.61
CA ARG A 431 64.91 37.28 -17.25
C ARG A 431 63.72 37.20 -18.21
N ILE A 432 63.99 37.18 -19.51
CA ILE A 432 62.96 37.15 -20.57
C ILE A 432 62.16 35.84 -20.49
N ILE A 433 62.84 34.70 -20.38
CA ILE A 433 62.14 33.41 -20.31
C ILE A 433 61.30 33.25 -19.04
N ARG A 434 61.78 33.75 -17.89
CA ARG A 434 61.02 33.72 -16.64
C ARG A 434 59.81 34.67 -16.65
N ASP A 435 59.93 35.85 -17.27
CA ASP A 435 58.78 36.75 -17.47
C ASP A 435 57.73 36.12 -18.38
N PHE A 436 58.16 35.50 -19.49
CA PHE A 436 57.28 34.73 -20.36
C PHE A 436 56.58 33.58 -19.61
N ALA A 437 57.34 32.72 -18.93
CA ALA A 437 56.81 31.59 -18.18
C ALA A 437 55.85 32.04 -17.06
N GLY A 438 56.15 33.15 -16.38
CA GLY A 438 55.30 33.74 -15.34
C GLY A 438 53.97 34.27 -15.91
N LYS A 439 54.00 35.02 -17.02
CA LYS A 439 52.79 35.50 -17.70
C LYS A 439 51.94 34.36 -18.26
N LEU A 440 52.61 33.34 -18.82
CA LEU A 440 51.97 32.14 -19.34
C LEU A 440 51.29 31.37 -18.20
N SER A 441 51.93 31.32 -17.03
CA SER A 441 51.47 30.56 -15.86
C SER A 441 50.45 31.26 -14.97
N LYS A 442 49.83 32.34 -15.45
CA LYS A 442 48.80 33.08 -14.69
C LYS A 442 47.59 32.22 -14.31
N ASN A 443 47.14 31.35 -15.22
CA ASN A 443 45.92 30.55 -15.06
C ASN A 443 46.18 29.02 -15.04
N ALA A 444 47.40 28.57 -15.35
CA ALA A 444 47.77 27.16 -15.34
C ALA A 444 49.28 27.05 -15.07
N GLU A 445 49.74 25.95 -14.49
CA GLU A 445 51.17 25.74 -14.28
C GLU A 445 51.78 25.04 -15.50
N TRP A 446 52.69 25.73 -16.21
CA TRP A 446 53.26 25.25 -17.46
C TRP A 446 54.72 24.82 -17.31
N LYS A 447 55.06 23.71 -17.96
CA LYS A 447 56.45 23.41 -18.34
C LYS A 447 56.71 23.91 -19.74
N VAL A 448 57.82 24.61 -19.93
CA VAL A 448 58.10 25.30 -21.19
C VAL A 448 59.38 24.73 -21.80
N VAL A 449 59.34 24.49 -23.11
CA VAL A 449 60.53 24.25 -23.93
C VAL A 449 60.48 25.24 -25.09
N LEU A 450 61.34 26.25 -25.03
CA LEU A 450 61.54 27.25 -26.07
C LEU A 450 62.88 26.98 -26.77
N VAL A 451 62.86 26.91 -28.09
CA VAL A 451 64.02 26.58 -28.94
C VAL A 451 64.11 27.62 -30.05
N ALA A 452 65.33 28.07 -30.36
CA ALA A 452 65.58 28.94 -31.52
C ALA A 452 66.12 28.12 -32.70
N SER A 453 65.79 28.52 -33.94
CA SER A 453 66.15 27.79 -35.17
C SER A 453 67.65 27.49 -35.29
N GLN A 454 68.52 28.41 -34.84
CA GLN A 454 69.99 28.29 -34.96
C GLN A 454 70.71 28.35 -33.61
N SER A 455 70.14 27.76 -32.55
CA SER A 455 70.76 27.75 -31.22
C SER A 455 70.65 26.40 -30.53
N SER A 456 71.66 26.01 -29.75
CA SER A 456 71.58 24.86 -28.83
C SER A 456 71.01 25.23 -27.45
N VAL A 457 70.55 26.48 -27.30
CA VAL A 457 70.02 27.02 -26.05
C VAL A 457 68.54 26.66 -25.93
N ILE A 458 68.16 26.06 -24.79
CA ILE A 458 66.79 25.72 -24.45
C ILE A 458 66.29 26.70 -23.38
N GLY A 459 65.20 27.42 -23.67
CA GLY A 459 64.48 28.20 -22.66
C GLY A 459 63.48 27.33 -21.91
N THR A 460 63.53 27.36 -20.58
CA THR A 460 62.60 26.64 -19.69
C THR A 460 61.94 27.59 -18.70
N GLU A 461 60.90 27.11 -18.02
CA GLU A 461 60.23 27.83 -16.94
C GLU A 461 61.19 28.28 -15.81
N GLY A 462 62.26 27.51 -15.55
CA GLY A 462 63.27 27.83 -14.54
C GLY A 462 64.39 28.76 -15.03
N GLY A 463 64.55 28.91 -16.34
CA GLY A 463 65.66 29.63 -16.96
C GLY A 463 66.21 28.93 -18.20
N ILE A 464 67.38 29.36 -18.63
CA ILE A 464 68.07 28.87 -19.82
C ILE A 464 68.94 27.65 -19.48
N ILE A 465 68.91 26.65 -20.37
CA ILE A 465 69.79 25.49 -20.37
C ILE A 465 70.64 25.54 -21.66
N ASP A 466 71.96 25.45 -21.54
CA ASP A 466 72.89 25.23 -22.65
C ASP A 466 73.94 24.20 -22.21
N GLU A 467 73.75 22.94 -22.62
CA GLU A 467 74.64 21.85 -22.22
C GLU A 467 76.05 22.00 -22.79
N LYS A 468 76.20 22.56 -24.00
CA LYS A 468 77.51 22.75 -24.64
C LYS A 468 78.36 23.77 -23.88
N ARG A 469 77.70 24.78 -23.29
CA ARG A 469 78.35 25.85 -22.52
C ARG A 469 78.26 25.64 -21.00
N GLY A 470 77.63 24.55 -20.54
CA GLY A 470 77.45 24.26 -19.10
C GLY A 470 76.56 25.25 -18.36
N ILE A 471 75.64 25.94 -19.05
CA ILE A 471 74.75 26.94 -18.46
C ILE A 471 73.46 26.24 -18.01
N PHE A 472 73.10 26.39 -16.73
CA PHE A 472 71.88 25.84 -16.15
C PHE A 472 71.17 26.89 -15.28
N PRO A 473 69.85 26.73 -15.03
CA PRO A 473 69.13 27.54 -14.08
C PRO A 473 69.76 27.50 -12.67
N PRO A 474 69.62 28.57 -11.86
CA PRO A 474 70.08 28.57 -10.47
C PRO A 474 69.38 27.46 -9.66
N GLY A 475 70.14 26.63 -8.94
CA GLY A 475 69.59 25.53 -8.12
C GLY A 475 69.23 24.25 -8.88
N TYR A 476 69.67 24.12 -10.13
CA TYR A 476 69.35 22.99 -11.01
C TYR A 476 70.11 21.70 -10.62
N ASP A 477 69.38 20.65 -10.23
CA ASP A 477 69.94 19.32 -9.92
C ASP A 477 69.97 18.41 -11.16
N ARG A 478 71.15 18.33 -11.78
CA ARG A 478 71.38 17.53 -12.98
C ARG A 478 71.23 16.01 -12.76
N LYS A 479 71.45 15.50 -11.54
CA LYS A 479 71.42 14.05 -11.27
C LYS A 479 69.99 13.51 -11.11
N ASN A 480 69.05 14.36 -10.68
CA ASN A 480 67.67 13.96 -10.41
C ASN A 480 66.64 14.48 -11.43
N ASP A 481 66.99 15.39 -12.35
CA ASP A 481 66.03 15.89 -13.35
C ASP A 481 65.80 14.88 -14.49
N GLN A 482 64.88 13.94 -14.27
CA GLN A 482 64.42 12.98 -15.28
C GLN A 482 63.75 13.65 -16.49
N SER A 483 63.31 14.90 -16.37
CA SER A 483 62.70 15.65 -17.48
C SER A 483 63.72 16.29 -18.42
N LEU A 484 65.02 16.31 -18.07
CA LEU A 484 66.08 16.87 -18.92
C LEU A 484 66.16 16.17 -20.29
N LYS A 485 66.22 14.82 -20.31
CA LYS A 485 66.21 14.06 -21.58
C LYS A 485 64.95 14.31 -22.39
N GLN A 486 63.80 14.42 -21.72
CA GLN A 486 62.52 14.71 -22.37
C GLN A 486 62.53 16.11 -23.02
N ARG A 487 63.08 17.11 -22.33
CA ARG A 487 63.28 18.46 -22.88
C ARG A 487 64.27 18.47 -24.04
N GLU A 488 65.34 17.68 -23.97
CA GLU A 488 66.31 17.52 -25.06
C GLU A 488 65.66 16.93 -26.31
N TYR A 489 64.89 15.84 -26.17
CA TYR A 489 64.14 15.26 -27.29
C TYR A 489 63.11 16.24 -27.86
N THR A 490 62.36 16.90 -26.98
CA THR A 490 61.41 17.95 -27.38
C THR A 490 62.12 19.08 -28.12
N SER A 491 63.35 19.43 -27.72
CA SER A 491 64.16 20.44 -28.39
C SER A 491 64.60 20.00 -29.78
N LYS A 492 65.07 18.76 -29.95
CA LYS A 492 65.45 18.20 -31.25
C LYS A 492 64.27 18.15 -32.21
N VAL A 493 63.10 17.75 -31.71
CA VAL A 493 61.85 17.76 -32.47
C VAL A 493 61.44 19.17 -32.85
N GLY A 494 61.51 20.13 -31.93
CA GLY A 494 61.20 21.53 -32.21
C GLY A 494 62.12 22.14 -33.27
N GLN A 495 63.43 21.85 -33.20
CA GLN A 495 64.40 22.31 -34.18
C GLN A 495 64.17 21.68 -35.56
N PHE A 496 63.92 20.37 -35.61
CA PHE A 496 63.54 19.68 -36.84
C PHE A 496 62.25 20.24 -37.45
N PHE A 497 61.26 20.57 -36.61
CA PHE A 497 60.02 21.19 -37.07
C PHE A 497 60.27 22.59 -37.65
N LEU A 498 61.10 23.42 -36.99
CA LEU A 498 61.54 24.71 -37.53
C LEU A 498 62.25 24.56 -38.87
N ASP A 499 63.17 23.60 -38.97
CA ASP A 499 63.91 23.31 -40.21
C ASP A 499 62.98 22.92 -41.36
N LYS A 500 61.99 22.06 -41.07
CA LYS A 500 60.98 21.66 -42.06
C LYS A 500 60.09 22.81 -42.52
N ILE A 501 59.59 23.65 -41.61
CA ILE A 501 58.73 24.79 -42.01
C ILE A 501 59.50 25.92 -42.67
N ASN A 502 60.80 26.07 -42.37
CA ASN A 502 61.68 27.07 -42.98
C ASN A 502 62.30 26.60 -44.31
N GLY A 503 62.10 25.34 -44.70
CA GLY A 503 62.65 24.77 -45.92
C GLY A 503 64.18 24.57 -45.88
N THR A 504 64.78 24.40 -44.70
CA THR A 504 66.22 24.15 -44.58
C THR A 504 66.58 22.70 -44.94
N LYS A 505 67.78 22.48 -45.49
CA LYS A 505 68.27 21.13 -45.81
C LYS A 505 68.72 20.42 -44.54
N ILE A 506 68.05 19.32 -44.20
CA ILE A 506 68.41 18.42 -43.10
C ILE A 506 69.20 17.24 -43.70
N SER A 507 70.28 16.82 -43.06
CA SER A 507 71.05 15.66 -43.54
C SER A 507 70.24 14.36 -43.37
N ASP A 508 70.40 13.40 -44.30
CA ASP A 508 69.66 12.13 -44.26
C ASP A 508 69.89 11.39 -42.92
N LYS A 509 71.13 11.41 -42.41
CA LYS A 509 71.47 10.83 -41.11
C LYS A 509 70.67 11.46 -39.96
N ALA A 510 70.55 12.80 -39.92
CA ALA A 510 69.82 13.49 -38.86
C ALA A 510 68.30 13.31 -39.01
N ALA A 511 67.79 13.27 -40.24
CA ALA A 511 66.37 13.00 -40.50
C ALA A 511 65.97 11.60 -40.02
N THR A 512 66.76 10.57 -40.33
CA THR A 512 66.49 9.18 -39.89
C THR A 512 66.61 9.04 -38.37
N GLU A 513 67.59 9.68 -37.72
CA GLU A 513 67.72 9.65 -36.26
C GLU A 513 66.50 10.27 -35.57
N ILE A 514 66.01 11.40 -36.08
CA ILE A 514 64.84 12.09 -35.52
C ILE A 514 63.54 11.33 -35.83
N GLU A 515 63.43 10.70 -36.99
CA GLU A 515 62.33 9.80 -37.35
C GLU A 515 62.27 8.60 -36.41
N MET A 516 63.38 7.89 -36.19
CA MET A 516 63.44 6.77 -35.24
C MET A 516 63.12 7.20 -33.81
N LEU A 517 63.62 8.36 -33.37
CA LEU A 517 63.32 8.91 -32.04
C LEU A 517 61.83 9.28 -31.92
N LEU A 518 61.25 9.92 -32.93
CA LEU A 518 59.83 10.29 -32.93
C LEU A 518 58.92 9.08 -32.99
N GLU A 519 59.20 8.10 -33.85
CA GLU A 519 58.39 6.89 -33.99
C GLU A 519 58.47 6.02 -32.74
N SER A 520 59.65 5.86 -32.14
CA SER A 520 59.81 5.10 -30.88
C SER A 520 59.09 5.75 -29.70
N VAL A 521 58.99 7.07 -29.68
CA VAL A 521 58.39 7.85 -28.58
C VAL A 521 56.89 8.04 -28.75
N THR A 522 56.48 8.46 -29.94
CA THR A 522 55.10 8.90 -30.24
C THR A 522 54.24 7.79 -30.84
N GLN A 523 54.87 6.68 -31.27
CA GLN A 523 54.23 5.56 -31.95
C GLN A 523 53.45 5.98 -33.22
N LYS A 524 53.81 7.13 -33.82
CA LYS A 524 53.21 7.67 -35.03
C LYS A 524 54.28 7.87 -36.11
N PRO A 525 53.97 7.58 -37.39
CA PRO A 525 54.85 7.93 -38.50
C PRO A 525 55.14 9.43 -38.53
N LEU A 526 56.37 9.79 -38.93
CA LEU A 526 56.85 11.18 -38.93
C LEU A 526 55.93 12.14 -39.69
N VAL A 527 55.37 11.71 -40.83
CA VAL A 527 54.46 12.55 -41.65
C VAL A 527 53.18 12.92 -40.90
N ASN A 528 52.56 11.95 -40.22
CA ASN A 528 51.33 12.19 -39.45
C ASN A 528 51.62 13.11 -38.27
N PHE A 529 52.76 12.92 -37.64
CA PHE A 529 53.22 13.76 -36.55
C PHE A 529 53.39 15.23 -36.98
N ILE A 530 54.08 15.49 -38.09
CA ILE A 530 54.25 16.86 -38.61
C ILE A 530 52.89 17.48 -38.97
N PHE A 531 51.98 16.69 -39.57
CA PHE A 531 50.64 17.15 -39.90
C PHE A 531 49.83 17.53 -38.65
N ASP A 532 49.90 16.73 -37.59
CA ASP A 532 49.29 17.01 -36.29
C ASP A 532 49.83 18.32 -35.69
N MET A 533 51.14 18.56 -35.79
CA MET A 533 51.77 19.78 -35.31
C MET A 533 51.33 21.02 -36.11
N LEU A 534 51.27 20.94 -37.44
CA LEU A 534 50.82 22.04 -38.28
C LEU A 534 49.34 22.37 -38.04
N ARG A 535 48.49 21.35 -37.91
CA ARG A 535 47.04 21.52 -37.72
C ARG A 535 46.69 22.13 -36.36
N ASN A 536 47.42 21.76 -35.30
CA ASN A 536 47.10 22.16 -33.93
C ASN A 536 47.94 23.34 -33.42
N ARG A 537 48.68 24.01 -34.30
CA ARG A 537 49.47 25.19 -33.94
C ARG A 537 48.60 26.26 -33.27
N GLY A 538 49.04 26.73 -32.10
CA GLY A 538 48.33 27.72 -31.27
C GLY A 538 47.13 27.17 -30.49
N ASN A 539 46.78 25.90 -30.68
CA ASN A 539 45.69 25.20 -29.99
C ASN A 539 46.25 24.10 -29.07
N PHE A 540 45.39 23.56 -28.21
CA PHE A 540 45.75 22.42 -27.38
C PHE A 540 45.86 21.14 -28.22
N LEU A 541 46.93 20.40 -27.97
CA LEU A 541 47.15 19.04 -28.44
C LEU A 541 47.67 18.19 -27.29
N ASP A 542 47.49 16.88 -27.39
CA ASP A 542 48.00 15.93 -26.42
C ASP A 542 49.46 15.58 -26.79
N TRP A 543 50.41 16.07 -25.99
CA TRP A 543 51.85 15.90 -26.19
C TRP A 543 52.48 15.14 -25.04
N GLY A 544 53.36 14.20 -25.35
CA GLY A 544 54.04 13.41 -24.34
C GLY A 544 54.82 12.25 -24.91
N PHE A 545 55.43 11.48 -24.01
CA PHE A 545 56.28 10.34 -24.33
C PHE A 545 55.66 9.09 -23.71
N GLY A 546 55.42 8.04 -24.51
CA GLY A 546 54.73 6.83 -24.03
C GLY A 546 53.32 7.14 -23.52
N ARG A 547 52.97 6.68 -22.31
CA ARG A 547 51.68 6.98 -21.66
C ARG A 547 51.65 8.30 -20.89
N ASN A 548 52.76 9.03 -20.77
CA ASN A 548 52.83 10.34 -20.10
C ASN A 548 52.44 11.47 -21.06
N ILE A 549 51.16 11.49 -21.45
CA ILE A 549 50.59 12.43 -22.41
C ILE A 549 49.86 13.54 -21.67
N HIS A 550 50.14 14.78 -22.05
CA HIS A 550 49.67 15.97 -21.35
C HIS A 550 49.17 17.04 -22.32
N PRO A 551 48.09 17.78 -21.97
CA PRO A 551 47.62 18.91 -22.75
C PRO A 551 48.75 19.92 -22.92
N SER A 552 49.05 20.25 -24.16
CA SER A 552 50.15 21.14 -24.52
C SER A 552 49.74 22.09 -25.63
N ILE A 553 50.31 23.29 -25.61
CA ILE A 553 50.21 24.25 -26.69
C ILE A 553 51.57 24.34 -27.36
N LEU A 554 51.55 24.12 -28.65
CA LEU A 554 52.65 24.26 -29.57
C LEU A 554 52.47 25.56 -30.35
N ASP A 555 53.52 26.37 -30.48
CA ASP A 555 53.53 27.43 -31.49
C ASP A 555 54.93 27.73 -32.04
N THR A 556 54.95 28.46 -33.15
CA THR A 556 56.14 29.06 -33.72
C THR A 556 55.90 30.54 -34.00
N PHE A 557 56.94 31.36 -33.90
CA PHE A 557 56.84 32.78 -34.20
C PHE A 557 58.12 33.30 -34.86
N SER A 558 57.95 34.40 -35.59
CA SER A 558 59.03 35.14 -36.26
C SER A 558 59.25 36.47 -35.56
N LEU A 559 60.51 36.87 -35.44
CA LEU A 559 60.93 38.20 -35.03
C LEU A 559 60.77 39.18 -36.21
N LYS A 560 60.76 40.47 -35.87
CA LYS A 560 60.58 41.55 -36.84
C LYS A 560 61.68 41.49 -37.91
N ASN A 561 61.30 41.46 -39.19
CA ASN A 561 62.17 41.33 -40.38
C ASN A 561 62.74 39.92 -40.66
N SER A 562 62.26 38.87 -40.01
CA SER A 562 62.58 37.48 -40.40
C SER A 562 61.58 36.94 -41.42
N ASN A 563 62.07 36.28 -42.47
CA ASN A 563 61.25 35.55 -43.46
C ASN A 563 61.06 34.07 -43.06
N SER A 564 61.54 33.68 -41.88
CA SER A 564 61.53 32.32 -41.33
C SER A 564 60.91 32.31 -39.94
N ALA A 565 60.41 31.17 -39.49
CA ALA A 565 60.08 30.96 -38.09
C ALA A 565 61.38 30.89 -37.27
N ASP A 566 61.55 31.83 -36.34
CA ASP A 566 62.80 31.95 -35.58
C ASP A 566 62.78 31.12 -34.30
N TYR A 567 61.61 30.99 -33.69
CA TYR A 567 61.41 30.28 -32.44
C TYR A 567 60.28 29.28 -32.54
N PHE A 568 60.49 28.16 -31.87
CA PHE A 568 59.51 27.14 -31.55
C PHE A 568 59.35 27.11 -30.05
N PHE A 569 58.11 27.04 -29.57
CA PHE A 569 57.90 26.65 -28.20
C PHE A 569 56.79 25.63 -28.07
N ILE A 570 56.94 24.81 -27.05
CA ILE A 570 55.87 23.98 -26.55
C ILE A 570 55.74 24.21 -25.05
N ALA A 571 54.52 24.45 -24.63
CA ALA A 571 54.15 24.60 -23.24
C ALA A 571 53.23 23.45 -22.87
N THR A 572 53.55 22.71 -21.82
CA THR A 572 52.82 21.53 -21.36
C THR A 572 52.22 21.75 -19.98
N ILE A 573 50.93 21.45 -19.82
CA ILE A 573 50.24 21.45 -18.54
C ILE A 573 50.19 20.02 -17.99
N ARG A 574 50.60 19.81 -16.74
CA ARG A 574 50.37 18.52 -16.06
C ARG A 574 48.87 18.32 -15.85
N ARG A 575 48.26 17.43 -16.64
CA ARG A 575 46.82 17.18 -16.67
C ARG A 575 46.24 16.91 -15.28
N SER A 576 46.83 15.97 -14.54
CA SER A 576 46.36 15.56 -13.22
C SER A 576 46.32 16.71 -12.21
N GLN A 577 47.36 17.54 -12.18
CA GLN A 577 47.43 18.71 -11.28
C GLN A 577 46.45 19.81 -11.70
N PHE A 578 46.33 20.08 -13.00
CA PHE A 578 45.41 21.10 -13.51
C PHE A 578 43.95 20.74 -13.22
N GLN A 579 43.58 19.48 -13.48
CA GLN A 579 42.26 18.95 -13.14
C GLN A 579 42.02 18.95 -11.62
N LEU A 580 43.02 18.58 -10.81
CA LEU A 580 42.91 18.63 -9.34
C LEU A 580 42.62 20.04 -8.83
N ASN A 581 43.33 21.05 -9.36
CA ASN A 581 43.15 22.46 -8.98
C ASN A 581 41.72 22.93 -9.32
N PHE A 582 41.20 22.56 -10.49
CA PHE A 582 39.82 22.81 -10.88
C PHE A 582 38.85 22.14 -9.90
N LEU A 583 38.95 20.82 -9.71
CA LEU A 583 38.03 20.07 -8.86
C LEU A 583 38.01 20.61 -7.42
N THR A 584 39.17 20.90 -6.85
CA THR A 584 39.31 21.45 -5.50
C THR A 584 38.63 22.81 -5.36
N SER A 585 38.70 23.65 -6.41
CA SER A 585 38.11 24.99 -6.40
C SER A 585 36.60 24.99 -6.62
N TYR A 586 36.09 24.07 -7.44
CA TYR A 586 34.72 24.12 -7.93
C TYR A 586 33.77 23.11 -7.27
N ILE A 587 34.23 21.94 -6.78
CA ILE A 587 33.33 20.89 -6.23
C ILE A 587 32.53 21.39 -5.03
N GLN A 588 33.12 22.17 -4.13
CA GLN A 588 32.42 22.66 -2.94
C GLN A 588 31.23 23.57 -3.32
N GLN A 589 31.40 24.40 -4.36
CA GLN A 589 30.34 25.27 -4.87
C GLN A 589 29.33 24.48 -5.71
N ALA A 590 29.80 23.56 -6.56
CA ALA A 590 28.95 22.69 -7.37
C ALA A 590 28.04 21.81 -6.51
N SER A 591 28.52 21.36 -5.34
CA SER A 591 27.72 20.59 -4.37
C SER A 591 26.64 21.43 -3.67
N ARG A 592 26.66 22.76 -3.80
CA ARG A 592 25.61 23.68 -3.34
C ARG A 592 24.65 24.01 -4.48
N ASN A 593 23.96 22.99 -4.99
CA ASN A 593 23.00 23.13 -6.09
C ASN A 593 21.56 22.94 -5.61
N LYS A 594 20.60 23.37 -6.45
CA LYS A 594 19.16 23.26 -6.18
C LYS A 594 18.66 21.81 -6.09
N LEU A 595 19.37 20.87 -6.71
CA LEU A 595 19.04 19.44 -6.65
C LEU A 595 19.52 18.81 -5.33
N GLY A 596 20.35 19.48 -4.52
CA GLY A 596 20.93 18.91 -3.30
C GLY A 596 21.94 17.79 -3.57
N LEU A 597 22.52 17.75 -4.77
CA LEU A 597 23.44 16.70 -5.21
C LEU A 597 24.87 17.00 -4.73
N LYS A 598 25.50 16.09 -4.00
CA LYS A 598 26.94 16.19 -3.65
C LYS A 598 27.77 15.66 -4.82
N ILE A 599 28.84 16.39 -5.18
CA ILE A 599 29.80 15.94 -6.21
C ILE A 599 31.05 15.39 -5.53
N VAL A 600 31.50 14.24 -5.99
CA VAL A 600 32.76 13.61 -5.60
C VAL A 600 33.55 13.27 -6.86
N ALA A 601 34.83 13.59 -6.88
CA ALA A 601 35.74 13.16 -7.93
C ALA A 601 36.80 12.21 -7.34
N ILE A 602 37.09 11.12 -8.03
CA ILE A 602 38.10 10.13 -7.60
C ILE A 602 39.18 9.96 -8.67
N TYR A 603 40.44 10.04 -8.25
CA TYR A 603 41.61 9.77 -9.07
C TYR A 603 42.18 8.39 -8.74
N GLY A 604 42.00 7.43 -9.65
CA GLY A 604 42.46 6.06 -9.48
C GLY A 604 42.07 5.48 -8.12
N ASN A 605 43.04 4.91 -7.41
CA ASN A 605 42.91 4.47 -6.02
C ASN A 605 43.81 5.28 -5.07
N ARG A 606 44.04 6.57 -5.39
CA ARG A 606 45.01 7.42 -4.67
C ARG A 606 44.35 8.48 -3.82
N LEU A 607 43.42 9.23 -4.42
CA LEU A 607 42.85 10.43 -3.81
C LEU A 607 41.46 10.73 -4.34
N SER A 608 40.73 11.56 -3.61
CA SER A 608 39.44 12.10 -4.02
C SER A 608 39.32 13.59 -3.69
N VAL A 609 38.35 14.22 -4.31
CA VAL A 609 37.88 15.56 -3.96
C VAL A 609 36.38 15.47 -3.69
N PRO A 610 35.91 15.66 -2.44
CA PRO A 610 36.69 15.97 -1.23
C PRO A 610 37.57 14.79 -0.76
N ALA A 611 38.65 15.07 -0.03
CA ALA A 611 39.63 14.06 0.39
C ALA A 611 39.06 12.95 1.31
N GLU A 612 38.04 13.26 2.10
CA GLU A 612 37.36 12.31 3.00
C GLU A 612 36.70 11.17 2.22
N SER A 613 36.20 11.45 1.01
CA SER A 613 35.42 10.49 0.21
C SER A 613 36.23 9.25 -0.20
N PHE A 614 37.55 9.36 -0.31
CA PHE A 614 38.42 8.26 -0.67
C PHE A 614 38.51 7.20 0.44
N LYS A 615 38.36 7.61 1.72
CA LYS A 615 38.42 6.70 2.86
C LYS A 615 37.22 5.76 2.89
N ASP A 616 36.11 6.14 2.27
CA ASP A 616 34.89 5.35 2.26
C ASP A 616 34.97 4.19 1.24
N PRO A 617 34.81 2.93 1.68
CA PRO A 617 34.90 1.77 0.80
C PRO A 617 33.73 1.68 -0.19
N ASN A 618 32.53 2.18 0.14
CA ASN A 618 31.37 2.14 -0.74
C ASN A 618 31.55 3.09 -1.92
N ILE A 619 32.11 4.28 -1.66
CA ILE A 619 32.44 5.25 -2.71
C ILE A 619 33.51 4.70 -3.65
N ARG A 620 34.58 4.10 -3.12
CA ARG A 620 35.63 3.47 -3.95
C ARG A 620 35.09 2.30 -4.78
N HIS A 621 34.26 1.46 -4.18
CA HIS A 621 33.60 0.36 -4.90
C HIS A 621 32.69 0.89 -6.00
N PHE A 622 31.86 1.90 -5.72
CA PHE A 622 31.03 2.51 -6.75
C PHE A 622 31.88 3.08 -7.90
N ALA A 623 32.97 3.78 -7.59
CA ALA A 623 33.88 4.34 -8.60
C ALA A 623 34.54 3.27 -9.47
N SER A 624 34.87 2.09 -8.94
CA SER A 624 35.44 1.00 -9.77
C SER A 624 34.45 0.47 -10.81
N THR A 625 33.15 0.72 -10.63
CA THR A 625 32.09 0.27 -11.55
C THR A 625 31.72 1.29 -12.62
N LEU A 626 32.30 2.50 -12.56
CA LEU A 626 32.04 3.56 -13.52
C LEU A 626 32.91 3.39 -14.78
N THR A 627 32.27 3.63 -15.93
CA THR A 627 32.87 3.62 -17.26
C THR A 627 32.76 5.00 -17.89
N THR A 628 33.31 5.16 -19.10
CA THR A 628 33.26 6.41 -19.88
C THR A 628 31.86 6.82 -20.34
N TYR A 629 30.88 5.92 -20.23
CA TYR A 629 29.47 6.22 -20.49
C TYR A 629 28.67 6.13 -19.19
N PRO A 630 27.82 7.12 -18.86
CA PRO A 630 26.96 7.03 -17.70
C PRO A 630 26.02 5.83 -17.83
N SER A 631 25.90 5.06 -16.76
CA SER A 631 25.01 3.91 -16.71
C SER A 631 23.59 4.38 -16.41
N ASP A 632 22.59 3.87 -17.11
CA ASP A 632 21.16 4.11 -16.81
C ASP A 632 20.68 3.39 -15.54
N GLU A 633 21.54 2.59 -14.92
CA GLU A 633 21.16 1.71 -13.84
C GLU A 633 21.24 2.42 -12.49
N ILE A 634 20.10 2.47 -11.80
CA ILE A 634 19.98 3.04 -10.46
C ILE A 634 20.86 2.25 -9.47
N LYS A 635 21.68 2.99 -8.71
CA LYS A 635 22.57 2.44 -7.69
C LYS A 635 22.38 3.18 -6.39
N PHE A 636 22.49 2.46 -5.29
CA PHE A 636 22.43 3.01 -3.94
C PHE A 636 23.72 2.73 -3.21
N LEU A 637 24.17 3.69 -2.40
CA LEU A 637 25.30 3.50 -1.50
C LEU A 637 25.08 4.27 -0.21
N THR A 638 25.80 3.87 0.84
CA THR A 638 25.81 4.59 2.12
C THR A 638 27.12 5.35 2.25
N PHE A 639 27.03 6.65 2.55
CA PHE A 639 28.17 7.53 2.76
C PHE A 639 27.86 8.48 3.93
N GLU A 640 28.79 8.66 4.87
CA GLU A 640 28.57 9.49 6.08
C GLU A 640 27.30 9.12 6.88
N GLY A 641 26.92 7.84 6.89
CA GLY A 641 25.72 7.34 7.57
C GLY A 641 24.39 7.64 6.86
N VAL A 642 24.42 8.24 5.67
CA VAL A 642 23.24 8.59 4.86
C VAL A 642 23.21 7.70 3.62
N GLN A 643 22.02 7.24 3.22
CA GLN A 643 21.84 6.55 1.95
C GLN A 643 21.68 7.54 0.79
N TYR A 644 22.40 7.28 -0.29
CA TYR A 644 22.42 8.09 -1.49
C TYR A 644 22.01 7.27 -2.71
N LEU A 645 21.21 7.88 -3.57
CA LEU A 645 21.15 7.54 -4.99
C LEU A 645 22.46 8.01 -5.62
N ALA A 646 23.24 7.07 -6.15
CA ALA A 646 24.56 7.33 -6.71
C ALA A 646 24.53 7.20 -8.22
N MET A 647 25.11 8.19 -8.90
CA MET A 647 25.26 8.24 -10.35
C MET A 647 26.63 8.80 -10.70
N GLY A 648 27.11 8.55 -11.91
CA GLY A 648 28.43 9.02 -12.29
C GLY A 648 28.98 8.30 -13.51
N TYR A 649 30.16 8.77 -13.95
CA TYR A 649 30.90 8.20 -15.07
C TYR A 649 32.37 8.67 -15.01
N GLU A 650 33.21 8.07 -15.84
CA GLU A 650 34.59 8.50 -16.04
C GLU A 650 34.61 9.78 -16.91
N GLY A 651 35.22 10.85 -16.40
CA GLY A 651 35.13 12.19 -17.00
C GLY A 651 35.58 12.21 -18.47
N LYS A 652 34.78 12.83 -19.32
CA LYS A 652 35.09 13.00 -20.75
C LYS A 652 36.10 14.14 -20.95
N PHE A 653 35.93 15.23 -20.21
CA PHE A 653 36.82 16.38 -20.22
C PHE A 653 37.82 16.33 -19.06
N ILE A 654 37.36 15.92 -17.88
CA ILE A 654 38.16 15.65 -16.68
C ILE A 654 38.67 14.20 -16.70
N LYS A 655 39.45 13.87 -17.73
CA LYS A 655 39.86 12.49 -18.08
C LYS A 655 40.59 11.68 -17.01
N GLU A 656 41.25 12.32 -16.04
CA GLU A 656 41.96 11.59 -14.99
C GLU A 656 41.03 11.15 -13.86
N TYR A 657 39.83 11.73 -13.76
CA TYR A 657 38.94 11.55 -12.62
C TYR A 657 37.63 10.88 -13.01
N LYS A 658 37.15 10.04 -12.10
CA LYS A 658 35.77 9.53 -12.12
C LYS A 658 34.90 10.50 -11.34
N LEU A 659 33.82 10.96 -11.95
CA LEU A 659 32.91 11.93 -11.36
C LEU A 659 31.65 11.21 -10.85
N ILE A 660 31.28 11.51 -9.61
CA ILE A 660 30.18 10.87 -8.90
C ILE A 660 29.25 11.96 -8.38
N GLY A 661 27.97 11.82 -8.70
CA GLY A 661 26.86 12.55 -8.09
C GLY A 661 26.18 11.70 -7.03
N LEU A 662 25.97 12.26 -5.84
CA LEU A 662 25.29 11.62 -4.73
C LEU A 662 24.05 12.45 -4.35
N TYR A 663 22.87 11.89 -4.58
CA TYR A 663 21.60 12.51 -4.22
C TYR A 663 21.00 11.83 -2.97
N PRO A 664 20.72 12.56 -1.86
CA PRO A 664 20.18 11.95 -0.64
C PRO A 664 18.83 11.27 -0.87
N LEU A 665 18.72 9.98 -0.55
CA LEU A 665 17.47 9.21 -0.68
C LEU A 665 16.34 9.75 0.21
N GLU A 666 16.71 10.30 1.37
CA GLU A 666 15.77 10.90 2.33
C GLU A 666 14.88 11.98 1.68
N ASN A 667 15.37 12.69 0.66
CA ASN A 667 14.57 13.69 -0.05
C ASN A 667 13.42 13.06 -0.85
N ILE A 668 13.63 11.87 -1.43
CA ILE A 668 12.58 11.11 -2.11
C ILE A 668 11.66 10.48 -1.07
N ASP A 669 12.23 9.84 -0.05
CA ASP A 669 11.45 9.15 0.97
C ASP A 669 10.53 10.14 1.73
N LYS A 670 10.97 11.37 2.02
CA LYS A 670 10.12 12.45 2.56
C LYS A 670 8.89 12.75 1.69
N ILE A 671 9.04 12.76 0.37
CA ILE A 671 7.92 13.00 -0.56
C ILE A 671 6.93 11.83 -0.49
N ILE A 672 7.44 10.60 -0.49
CA ILE A 672 6.63 9.38 -0.42
C ILE A 672 5.91 9.28 0.93
N ASP A 673 6.61 9.50 2.04
CA ASP A 673 6.04 9.43 3.39
C ASP A 673 4.99 10.51 3.64
N LYS A 674 5.17 11.71 3.08
CA LYS A 674 4.15 12.76 3.13
C LYS A 674 2.86 12.30 2.44
N GLN A 675 2.96 11.69 1.26
CA GLN A 675 1.80 11.19 0.53
C GLN A 675 1.16 9.97 1.17
N ARG A 676 1.97 9.04 1.69
CA ARG A 676 1.50 7.91 2.51
C ARG A 676 0.70 8.41 3.70
N SER A 677 1.22 9.40 4.42
CA SER A 677 0.52 10.01 5.56
C SER A 677 -0.80 10.66 5.15
N GLN A 678 -0.85 11.35 4.00
CA GLN A 678 -2.10 11.91 3.46
C GLN A 678 -3.13 10.83 3.13
N LEU A 679 -2.72 9.73 2.48
CA LEU A 679 -3.61 8.61 2.19
C LEU A 679 -4.17 7.97 3.46
N ILE A 680 -3.32 7.79 4.49
CA ILE A 680 -3.75 7.26 5.80
C ILE A 680 -4.73 8.22 6.47
N VAL A 681 -4.46 9.53 6.48
CA VAL A 681 -5.38 10.53 7.05
C VAL A 681 -6.73 10.51 6.33
N PHE A 682 -6.75 10.46 4.99
CA PHE A 682 -7.99 10.35 4.23
C PHE A 682 -8.75 9.05 4.52
N ALA A 683 -8.05 7.92 4.67
CA ALA A 683 -8.66 6.65 5.03
C ALA A 683 -9.29 6.70 6.44
N VAL A 684 -8.59 7.27 7.42
CA VAL A 684 -9.10 7.44 8.79
C VAL A 684 -10.29 8.40 8.82
N LEU A 685 -10.22 9.52 8.11
CA LEU A 685 -11.35 10.47 8.02
C LEU A 685 -12.57 9.83 7.36
N SER A 686 -12.38 9.04 6.31
CA SER A 686 -13.46 8.29 5.64
C SER A 686 -14.10 7.26 6.59
N LEU A 687 -13.29 6.54 7.36
CA LEU A 687 -13.78 5.59 8.36
C LEU A 687 -14.56 6.29 9.48
N LEU A 688 -14.05 7.40 10.01
CA LEU A 688 -14.72 8.20 11.03
C LEU A 688 -16.05 8.77 10.50
N MET A 689 -16.05 9.32 9.29
CA MET A 689 -17.25 9.83 8.63
C MET A 689 -18.29 8.71 8.46
N THR A 690 -17.85 7.52 8.06
CA THR A 690 -18.71 6.33 7.95
C THR A 690 -19.33 5.96 9.29
N LEU A 691 -18.54 5.93 10.36
CA LEU A 691 -19.02 5.58 11.70
C LEU A 691 -20.02 6.61 12.23
N VAL A 692 -19.73 7.91 12.05
CA VAL A 692 -20.63 9.00 12.43
C VAL A 692 -21.92 8.93 11.63
N LEU A 693 -21.83 8.81 10.30
CA LEU A 693 -23.02 8.74 9.44
C LEU A 693 -23.85 7.49 9.73
N SER A 694 -23.20 6.33 9.97
CA SER A 694 -23.86 5.09 10.36
C SER A 694 -24.60 5.25 11.69
N GLN A 695 -23.98 5.92 12.68
CA GLN A 695 -24.60 6.19 13.97
C GLN A 695 -25.80 7.13 13.84
N VAL A 696 -25.65 8.23 13.08
CA VAL A 696 -26.72 9.21 12.83
C VAL A 696 -27.90 8.56 12.11
N LEU A 697 -27.66 7.84 11.02
CA LEU A 697 -28.71 7.12 10.28
C LEU A 697 -29.37 6.06 11.17
N SER A 698 -28.59 5.25 11.87
CA SER A 698 -29.16 4.23 12.76
C SER A 698 -30.04 4.85 13.86
N GLN A 699 -29.67 6.01 14.41
CA GLN A 699 -30.48 6.70 15.42
C GLN A 699 -31.74 7.32 14.80
N SER A 700 -31.61 7.95 13.63
CA SER A 700 -32.72 8.59 12.92
C SER A 700 -33.85 7.63 12.58
N PHE A 701 -33.55 6.35 12.32
CA PHE A 701 -34.57 5.35 12.02
C PHE A 701 -35.09 4.59 13.25
N LEU A 702 -34.21 4.22 14.18
CA LEU A 702 -34.59 3.29 15.25
C LEU A 702 -35.33 3.96 16.41
N VAL A 703 -35.02 5.22 16.72
CA VAL A 703 -35.67 5.92 17.82
C VAL A 703 -37.17 6.15 17.53
N PRO A 704 -37.56 6.71 16.36
CA PRO A 704 -38.98 6.84 16.03
C PRO A 704 -39.72 5.51 15.98
N LEU A 705 -39.08 4.44 15.47
CA LEU A 705 -39.68 3.11 15.42
C LEU A 705 -39.96 2.54 16.83
N GLN A 706 -39.04 2.74 17.78
CA GLN A 706 -39.24 2.33 19.17
C GLN A 706 -40.37 3.12 19.85
N LEU A 707 -40.47 4.42 19.58
CA LEU A 707 -41.55 5.26 20.10
C LEU A 707 -42.90 4.81 19.54
N LEU A 708 -43.01 4.57 18.23
CA LEU A 708 -44.23 4.03 17.61
C LEU A 708 -44.62 2.66 18.17
N THR A 709 -43.64 1.78 18.40
CA THR A 709 -43.88 0.47 19.05
C THR A 709 -44.45 0.65 20.47
N THR A 710 -43.95 1.65 21.20
CA THR A 710 -44.46 1.99 22.54
C THR A 710 -45.88 2.56 22.46
N GLY A 711 -46.16 3.40 21.46
CA GLY A 711 -47.51 3.89 21.16
C GLY A 711 -48.48 2.76 20.84
N ALA A 712 -48.08 1.79 20.03
CA ALA A 712 -48.91 0.62 19.72
C ALA A 712 -49.25 -0.21 20.98
N LYS A 713 -48.28 -0.40 21.88
CA LYS A 713 -48.51 -1.04 23.19
C LYS A 713 -49.47 -0.24 24.07
N ALA A 714 -49.44 1.09 24.01
CA ALA A 714 -50.36 1.93 24.76
C ALA A 714 -51.83 1.69 24.32
N ILE A 715 -52.07 1.52 23.02
CA ILE A 715 -53.40 1.14 22.49
C ILE A 715 -53.82 -0.23 23.03
N GLU A 716 -52.95 -1.24 22.97
CA GLU A 716 -53.23 -2.59 23.49
C GLU A 716 -53.61 -2.55 24.99
N SER A 717 -52.93 -1.71 25.77
CA SER A 717 -53.21 -1.53 27.20
C SER A 717 -54.38 -0.58 27.54
N LYS A 718 -55.15 -0.11 26.54
CA LYS A 718 -56.21 0.92 26.68
C LYS A 718 -55.76 2.21 27.38
N ASN A 719 -54.47 2.55 27.34
CA ASN A 719 -53.95 3.78 27.92
C ASN A 719 -54.10 4.94 26.93
N PHE A 720 -55.35 5.39 26.73
CA PHE A 720 -55.68 6.41 25.73
C PHE A 720 -55.12 7.80 26.05
N LYS A 721 -54.53 8.02 27.23
CA LYS A 721 -53.82 9.27 27.59
C LYS A 721 -52.41 9.36 27.04
N HIS A 722 -51.84 8.24 26.57
CA HIS A 722 -50.49 8.25 26.01
C HIS A 722 -50.44 9.08 24.72
N ARG A 723 -49.40 9.91 24.59
CA ARG A 723 -49.11 10.69 23.38
C ARG A 723 -47.66 10.48 22.97
N LEU A 724 -47.45 10.31 21.68
CA LEU A 724 -46.11 10.28 21.11
C LEU A 724 -45.55 11.71 21.04
N PRO A 725 -44.25 11.90 21.31
CA PRO A 725 -43.58 13.18 21.10
C PRO A 725 -43.53 13.52 19.61
N ASP A 726 -43.15 14.76 19.27
CA ASP A 726 -42.89 15.15 17.88
C ASP A 726 -41.76 14.26 17.31
N LEU A 727 -42.09 13.45 16.31
CA LEU A 727 -41.17 12.53 15.64
C LEU A 727 -40.48 13.17 14.42
N GLY A 728 -40.72 14.46 14.16
CA GLY A 728 -40.12 15.21 13.06
C GLY A 728 -41.14 15.64 11.99
N ARG A 729 -40.62 16.05 10.83
CA ARG A 729 -41.44 16.53 9.69
C ARG A 729 -41.48 15.55 8.52
N ASP A 730 -41.07 14.32 8.76
CA ASP A 730 -41.01 13.23 7.79
C ASP A 730 -42.22 12.29 7.95
N GLU A 731 -42.13 11.10 7.36
CA GLU A 731 -43.17 10.07 7.46
C GLU A 731 -43.39 9.60 8.90
N PHE A 732 -42.35 9.56 9.75
CA PHE A 732 -42.50 9.20 11.16
C PHE A 732 -43.23 10.30 11.94
N GLY A 733 -42.91 11.56 11.68
CA GLY A 733 -43.67 12.71 12.17
C GLY A 733 -45.16 12.63 11.84
N SER A 734 -45.46 12.37 10.56
CA SER A 734 -46.83 12.20 10.08
C SER A 734 -47.55 11.04 10.79
N MET A 735 -46.89 9.88 10.91
CA MET A 735 -47.44 8.73 11.66
C MET A 735 -47.68 9.06 13.13
N GLY A 736 -46.76 9.77 13.79
CA GLY A 736 -46.93 10.21 15.18
C GLY A 736 -48.11 11.17 15.36
N GLY A 737 -48.31 12.09 14.41
CA GLY A 737 -49.45 13.00 14.37
C GLY A 737 -50.79 12.25 14.22
N ILE A 738 -50.87 11.33 13.26
CA ILE A 738 -52.06 10.48 13.05
C ILE A 738 -52.35 9.65 14.30
N PHE A 739 -51.33 9.01 14.88
CA PHE A 739 -51.47 8.24 16.12
C PHE A 739 -52.06 9.10 17.25
N ASN A 740 -51.51 10.28 17.49
CA ASN A 740 -51.98 11.17 18.56
C ASN A 740 -53.43 11.62 18.33
N HIS A 741 -53.84 11.84 17.09
CA HIS A 741 -55.22 12.19 16.77
C HIS A 741 -56.19 11.04 17.08
N VAL A 742 -55.86 9.82 16.66
CA VAL A 742 -56.64 8.62 16.99
C VAL A 742 -56.74 8.40 18.51
N MET A 743 -55.66 8.67 19.26
CA MET A 743 -55.68 8.56 20.72
C MET A 743 -56.60 9.58 21.40
N ILE A 744 -56.73 10.80 20.85
CA ILE A 744 -57.70 11.79 21.32
C ILE A 744 -59.12 11.28 21.10
N ASP A 745 -59.43 10.80 19.89
CA ASP A 745 -60.76 10.29 19.57
C ASP A 745 -61.17 9.10 20.48
N LEU A 746 -60.22 8.21 20.79
CA LEU A 746 -60.45 7.09 21.71
C LEU A 746 -60.64 7.56 23.17
N GLU A 747 -59.92 8.60 23.61
CA GLU A 747 -60.11 9.20 24.94
C GLU A 747 -61.46 9.92 25.04
N GLU A 748 -61.92 10.61 24.00
CA GLU A 748 -63.25 11.24 23.98
C GLU A 748 -64.38 10.20 24.06
N LEU A 749 -64.21 9.04 23.40
CA LEU A 749 -65.17 7.95 23.47
C LEU A 749 -65.27 7.33 24.88
N SER A 750 -64.15 7.15 25.58
CA SER A 750 -64.17 6.61 26.95
C SER A 750 -64.81 7.59 27.95
N VAL A 751 -64.59 8.90 27.77
CA VAL A 751 -65.28 9.94 28.55
C VAL A 751 -66.80 9.92 28.29
N ALA A 752 -67.22 9.76 27.02
CA ALA A 752 -68.64 9.63 26.69
C ALA A 752 -69.27 8.40 27.35
N GLY A 753 -68.52 7.29 27.46
CA GLY A 753 -68.90 6.10 28.23
C GLY A 753 -69.21 6.39 29.69
N ALA A 754 -68.28 7.06 30.38
CA ALA A 754 -68.47 7.44 31.78
C ALA A 754 -69.69 8.35 32.00
N ILE A 755 -69.99 9.25 31.06
CA ILE A 755 -71.21 10.07 31.11
C ILE A 755 -72.47 9.22 30.91
N GLN A 756 -72.43 8.25 29.99
CA GLN A 756 -73.55 7.34 29.76
C GLN A 756 -73.88 6.51 31.00
N GLU A 757 -72.89 6.00 31.73
CA GLU A 757 -73.12 5.27 32.98
C GLU A 757 -73.83 6.11 34.05
N GLN A 758 -73.56 7.43 34.09
CA GLN A 758 -74.29 8.35 34.99
C GLN A 758 -75.75 8.57 34.58
N LEU A 759 -76.13 8.19 33.35
CA LEU A 759 -77.53 8.15 32.93
C LEU A 759 -78.25 6.88 33.38
N LEU A 760 -77.64 5.94 34.08
CA LEU A 760 -78.35 4.81 34.70
C LEU A 760 -78.70 5.15 36.17
N PRO A 761 -79.71 4.51 36.78
CA PRO A 761 -80.11 4.82 38.15
C PRO A 761 -78.98 4.56 39.14
N GLN A 762 -78.58 5.58 39.90
CA GLN A 762 -77.56 5.47 40.95
C GLN A 762 -78.14 5.42 42.37
N GLN A 763 -79.42 5.77 42.54
CA GLN A 763 -80.09 5.87 43.84
C GLN A 763 -81.10 4.73 43.99
N GLN A 764 -81.15 4.12 45.17
CA GLN A 764 -82.23 3.19 45.53
C GLN A 764 -83.51 3.99 45.84
N ILE A 765 -84.66 3.49 45.39
CA ILE A 765 -85.98 4.05 45.69
C ILE A 765 -86.66 3.26 46.81
N GLU A 766 -87.68 3.84 47.45
CA GLU A 766 -88.47 3.13 48.46
C GLU A 766 -89.47 2.17 47.80
N THR A 767 -89.10 0.88 47.74
CA THR A 767 -89.91 -0.17 47.10
C THR A 767 -90.89 -0.87 48.05
N GLY A 768 -91.03 -0.39 49.29
CA GLY A 768 -92.02 -0.85 50.27
C GLY A 768 -91.94 -2.36 50.54
N GLY A 769 -92.95 -3.11 50.08
CA GLY A 769 -93.03 -4.56 50.21
C GLY A 769 -92.11 -5.36 49.27
N PHE A 770 -91.32 -4.71 48.41
CA PHE A 770 -90.41 -5.34 47.45
C PHE A 770 -88.94 -5.10 47.80
N SER A 771 -88.09 -6.11 47.64
CA SER A 771 -86.64 -5.94 47.49
C SER A 771 -86.33 -5.78 46.00
N LEU A 772 -85.57 -4.76 45.62
CA LEU A 772 -85.26 -4.42 44.22
C LEU A 772 -83.76 -4.20 44.05
N PHE A 773 -83.18 -4.82 43.03
CA PHE A 773 -81.80 -4.58 42.63
C PHE A 773 -81.66 -4.67 41.11
N GLY A 774 -80.94 -3.74 40.51
CA GLY A 774 -80.68 -3.73 39.07
C GLY A 774 -79.28 -3.26 38.76
N ARG A 775 -78.66 -3.87 37.74
CA ARG A 775 -77.33 -3.51 37.28
C ARG A 775 -77.17 -3.81 35.79
N SER A 776 -76.48 -2.90 35.10
CA SER A 776 -76.06 -3.03 33.70
C SER A 776 -74.54 -3.05 33.63
N ILE A 777 -73.98 -3.90 32.76
CA ILE A 777 -72.54 -4.04 32.51
C ILE A 777 -72.36 -4.00 31.00
N ALA A 778 -71.76 -2.91 30.49
CA ALA A 778 -71.49 -2.75 29.08
C ALA A 778 -70.26 -3.57 28.63
N MET A 779 -70.30 -4.13 27.42
CA MET A 779 -69.18 -4.86 26.81
C MET A 779 -68.13 -3.92 26.18
N GLY A 780 -68.57 -2.74 25.72
CA GLY A 780 -67.73 -1.73 25.06
C GLY A 780 -67.66 -0.40 25.83
N GLU A 781 -67.01 0.61 25.24
CA GLU A 781 -66.93 1.96 25.84
C GLU A 781 -68.30 2.67 25.89
N LEU A 782 -69.29 2.22 25.10
CA LEU A 782 -70.66 2.75 25.06
C LEU A 782 -71.66 1.61 24.83
N GLY A 783 -72.63 1.44 25.74
CA GLY A 783 -73.65 0.38 25.71
C GLY A 783 -74.96 0.76 25.01
N GLY A 784 -75.78 -0.22 24.68
CA GLY A 784 -77.14 -0.04 24.15
C GLY A 784 -78.23 -0.14 25.22
N ASP A 785 -77.92 -0.81 26.33
CA ASP A 785 -78.86 -1.15 27.38
C ASP A 785 -79.29 0.05 28.23
N TYR A 786 -80.54 -0.01 28.66
CA TYR A 786 -81.18 0.91 29.59
C TYR A 786 -81.93 0.11 30.64
N PHE A 787 -81.79 0.52 31.89
CA PHE A 787 -82.77 0.17 32.91
C PHE A 787 -82.98 1.36 33.82
N ASP A 788 -84.14 1.38 34.47
CA ASP A 788 -84.46 2.39 35.46
C ASP A 788 -85.47 1.85 36.47
N HIS A 789 -85.46 2.43 37.66
CA HIS A 789 -86.51 2.23 38.64
C HIS A 789 -86.94 3.58 39.19
N ILE A 790 -88.23 3.88 39.08
CA ILE A 790 -88.75 5.23 39.29
C ILE A 790 -89.86 5.16 40.33
N GLN A 791 -89.77 6.00 41.37
CA GLN A 791 -90.87 6.20 42.30
C GLN A 791 -91.99 6.95 41.57
N VAL A 792 -93.20 6.40 41.53
CA VAL A 792 -94.33 6.99 40.81
C VAL A 792 -95.29 7.68 41.78
N ALA A 793 -95.54 7.07 42.93
CA ALA A 793 -96.30 7.62 44.07
C ALA A 793 -95.82 6.95 45.36
N ASP A 794 -96.26 7.39 46.54
CA ASP A 794 -95.82 6.83 47.84
C ASP A 794 -96.01 5.30 47.95
N ASP A 795 -97.01 4.75 47.27
CA ASP A 795 -97.34 3.32 47.27
C ASP A 795 -97.09 2.63 45.91
N ARG A 796 -96.44 3.31 44.95
CA ARG A 796 -96.19 2.79 43.60
C ARG A 796 -94.81 3.13 43.07
N PHE A 797 -94.19 2.13 42.44
CA PHE A 797 -92.95 2.33 41.70
C PHE A 797 -93.00 1.58 40.38
N SER A 798 -92.12 1.97 39.47
CA SER A 798 -91.98 1.35 38.17
C SER A 798 -90.59 0.80 37.94
N VAL A 799 -90.51 -0.30 37.20
CA VAL A 799 -89.28 -0.89 36.69
C VAL A 799 -89.32 -0.90 35.17
N LEU A 800 -88.23 -0.43 34.58
CA LEU A 800 -88.06 -0.25 33.16
C LEU A 800 -86.79 -0.97 32.74
N LEU A 801 -86.84 -1.67 31.61
CA LEU A 801 -85.65 -2.23 30.97
C LEU A 801 -85.83 -2.13 29.46
N GLY A 802 -84.77 -1.82 28.73
CA GLY A 802 -84.77 -1.91 27.29
C GLY A 802 -83.36 -1.96 26.71
N ASP A 803 -83.26 -2.49 25.50
CA ASP A 803 -82.00 -2.64 24.77
C ASP A 803 -82.14 -2.03 23.37
N VAL A 804 -81.16 -1.23 22.97
CA VAL A 804 -81.08 -0.66 21.63
C VAL A 804 -80.27 -1.56 20.71
N ALA A 805 -80.91 -2.06 19.65
CA ALA A 805 -80.33 -3.02 18.72
C ALA A 805 -78.90 -2.66 18.23
N GLY A 806 -77.91 -3.43 18.72
CA GLY A 806 -76.48 -3.34 18.41
C GLY A 806 -75.76 -2.16 19.08
N HIS A 807 -74.47 -2.31 19.37
CA HIS A 807 -73.66 -1.44 20.25
C HIS A 807 -73.16 -0.08 19.68
N GLY A 808 -72.47 0.69 20.53
CA GLY A 808 -71.69 1.90 20.19
C GLY A 808 -72.46 3.22 20.26
N VAL A 809 -71.87 4.31 19.76
CA VAL A 809 -72.39 5.70 19.89
C VAL A 809 -73.85 5.83 19.45
N GLY A 810 -74.22 5.17 18.34
CA GLY A 810 -75.58 5.23 17.83
C GLY A 810 -76.62 4.57 18.74
N ALA A 811 -76.22 3.57 19.54
CA ALA A 811 -77.07 2.88 20.50
C ALA A 811 -77.25 3.72 21.76
N ALA A 812 -76.13 4.18 22.33
CA ALA A 812 -76.09 5.05 23.49
C ALA A 812 -76.93 6.33 23.33
N LEU A 813 -76.92 6.95 22.14
CA LEU A 813 -77.75 8.13 21.86
C LEU A 813 -79.25 7.83 21.89
N ILE A 814 -79.69 6.65 21.42
CA ILE A 814 -81.11 6.26 21.47
C ILE A 814 -81.51 5.92 22.91
N MET A 815 -80.62 5.26 23.67
CA MET A 815 -80.83 5.02 25.10
C MET A 815 -81.04 6.34 25.86
N ALA A 816 -80.13 7.30 25.69
CA ALA A 816 -80.23 8.61 26.32
C ALA A 816 -81.52 9.35 25.91
N MET A 817 -81.94 9.20 24.65
CA MET A 817 -83.19 9.77 24.15
C MET A 817 -84.42 9.11 24.80
N ALA A 818 -84.40 7.79 25.03
CA ALA A 818 -85.46 7.07 25.73
C ALA A 818 -85.56 7.53 27.18
N LYS A 819 -84.43 7.62 27.91
CA LYS A 819 -84.40 8.17 29.28
C LYS A 819 -84.97 9.58 29.34
N ALA A 820 -84.54 10.48 28.43
CA ALA A 820 -85.08 11.84 28.37
C ALA A 820 -86.59 11.85 28.08
N GLY A 821 -87.06 10.95 27.21
CA GLY A 821 -88.48 10.76 26.92
C GLY A 821 -89.29 10.32 28.15
N ILE A 822 -88.72 9.45 28.98
CA ILE A 822 -89.34 8.98 30.24
C ILE A 822 -89.41 10.12 31.26
N ILE A 823 -88.30 10.84 31.49
CA ILE A 823 -88.25 11.98 32.42
C ILE A 823 -89.27 13.06 32.04
N GLN A 824 -89.49 13.31 30.74
CA GLN A 824 -90.47 14.30 30.26
C GLN A 824 -91.93 13.79 30.22
N SER A 825 -92.19 12.59 30.70
CA SER A 825 -93.50 11.95 30.65
C SER A 825 -93.96 11.51 32.05
N ASP A 826 -93.65 12.32 33.07
CA ASP A 826 -94.00 12.10 34.48
C ASP A 826 -95.50 11.80 34.65
N GLU A 827 -96.34 12.47 33.87
CA GLU A 827 -97.80 12.27 33.86
C GLU A 827 -98.26 10.89 33.36
N LEU A 828 -97.37 10.11 32.73
CA LEU A 828 -97.66 8.80 32.14
C LEU A 828 -96.99 7.64 32.90
N LEU A 829 -96.28 7.89 34.00
CA LEU A 829 -95.56 6.83 34.73
C LEU A 829 -96.49 5.78 35.34
N GLU A 830 -97.74 6.13 35.66
CA GLU A 830 -98.75 5.14 36.10
C GLU A 830 -99.38 4.34 34.94
N GLN A 831 -99.05 4.66 33.69
CA GLN A 831 -99.70 4.14 32.48
C GLN A 831 -98.66 3.50 31.53
N PRO A 832 -98.20 2.26 31.81
CA PRO A 832 -97.16 1.57 31.03
C PRO A 832 -97.41 1.60 29.52
N LEU A 833 -98.64 1.30 29.08
CA LEU A 833 -99.01 1.29 27.67
C LEU A 833 -98.92 2.69 27.04
N ALA A 834 -99.36 3.74 27.74
CA ALA A 834 -99.32 5.11 27.23
C ALA A 834 -97.88 5.61 27.06
N LEU A 835 -97.01 5.30 28.03
CA LEU A 835 -95.60 5.67 27.98
C LEU A 835 -94.88 4.93 26.83
N ILE A 836 -95.08 3.62 26.70
CA ILE A 836 -94.50 2.83 25.60
C ILE A 836 -94.91 3.39 24.24
N ASN A 837 -96.18 3.77 24.05
CA ASN A 837 -96.64 4.40 22.81
C ASN A 837 -95.94 5.76 22.55
N ARG A 838 -95.70 6.55 23.59
CA ARG A 838 -94.97 7.82 23.47
C ARG A 838 -93.50 7.59 23.09
N LEU A 839 -92.82 6.66 23.76
CA LEU A 839 -91.44 6.29 23.45
C LEU A 839 -91.31 5.70 22.04
N HIS A 840 -92.27 4.88 21.60
CA HIS A 840 -92.34 4.38 20.23
C HIS A 840 -92.34 5.52 19.21
N ASN A 841 -93.21 6.51 19.40
CA ASN A 841 -93.32 7.65 18.48
C ASN A 841 -92.05 8.52 18.49
N LEU A 842 -91.44 8.72 19.66
CA LEU A 842 -90.19 9.47 19.82
C LEU A 842 -89.02 8.77 19.11
N ILE A 843 -88.84 7.47 19.31
CA ILE A 843 -87.78 6.69 18.65
C ILE A 843 -88.06 6.53 17.15
N TYR A 844 -89.33 6.36 16.73
CA TYR A 844 -89.68 6.31 15.31
C TYR A 844 -89.36 7.63 14.59
N ALA A 845 -89.67 8.77 15.22
CA ALA A 845 -89.44 10.10 14.66
C ALA A 845 -87.95 10.45 14.53
N SER A 846 -87.06 9.87 15.35
CA SER A 846 -85.62 10.12 15.28
C SER A 846 -84.90 9.35 14.16
N LYS A 847 -85.59 8.43 13.46
CA LYS A 847 -84.99 7.62 12.39
C LYS A 847 -84.62 8.46 11.16
N THR A 848 -83.43 8.21 10.62
CA THR A 848 -82.91 8.82 9.39
C THR A 848 -82.34 7.77 8.44
N LYS A 849 -81.80 8.17 7.27
CA LYS A 849 -81.11 7.25 6.35
C LYS A 849 -79.89 6.57 7.00
N LYS A 850 -79.20 7.27 7.91
CA LYS A 850 -77.98 6.79 8.58
C LYS A 850 -78.25 6.15 9.95
N GLN A 851 -79.31 6.57 10.65
CA GLN A 851 -79.68 6.07 11.97
C GLN A 851 -81.03 5.34 11.92
N LYS A 852 -81.03 4.01 12.03
CA LYS A 852 -82.23 3.16 11.91
C LYS A 852 -82.49 2.27 13.13
N LYS A 853 -81.74 2.50 14.20
CA LYS A 853 -81.77 1.73 15.45
C LYS A 853 -83.21 1.65 16.00
N VAL A 854 -83.51 0.53 16.64
CA VAL A 854 -84.77 0.24 17.34
C VAL A 854 -84.43 -0.12 18.77
N MET A 855 -85.38 0.01 19.68
CA MET A 855 -85.18 -0.31 21.09
C MET A 855 -86.23 -1.32 21.53
N THR A 856 -85.81 -2.47 22.05
CA THR A 856 -86.70 -3.33 22.81
C THR A 856 -86.96 -2.67 24.16
N PHE A 857 -88.17 -2.76 24.71
CA PHE A 857 -88.48 -2.08 25.96
C PHE A 857 -89.56 -2.81 26.74
N GLN A 858 -89.48 -2.79 28.06
CA GLN A 858 -90.47 -3.38 28.95
C GLN A 858 -90.65 -2.49 30.16
N TYR A 859 -91.89 -2.47 30.67
CA TYR A 859 -92.31 -1.56 31.72
C TYR A 859 -93.27 -2.26 32.67
N LEU A 860 -92.97 -2.23 33.97
CA LEU A 860 -93.84 -2.67 35.04
C LEU A 860 -94.12 -1.49 35.98
N CYS A 861 -95.38 -1.13 36.20
CA CYS A 861 -95.81 -0.27 37.32
C CYS A 861 -96.44 -1.15 38.39
N VAL A 862 -95.98 -1.10 39.64
CA VAL A 862 -96.48 -1.96 40.71
C VAL A 862 -96.81 -1.16 41.97
N ASN A 863 -97.90 -1.54 42.62
CA ASN A 863 -98.25 -1.04 43.93
C ASN A 863 -97.53 -1.85 45.02
N SER A 864 -96.65 -1.18 45.76
CA SER A 864 -95.73 -1.78 46.73
C SER A 864 -96.42 -2.38 47.96
N GLN A 865 -97.69 -2.02 48.22
CA GLN A 865 -98.48 -2.51 49.36
C GLN A 865 -99.36 -3.70 49.00
N THR A 866 -99.94 -3.71 47.80
CA THR A 866 -100.90 -4.73 47.37
C THR A 866 -100.28 -5.83 46.52
N GLY A 867 -99.08 -5.61 45.99
CA GLY A 867 -98.44 -6.51 45.03
C GLY A 867 -99.14 -6.56 43.67
N ARG A 868 -100.06 -5.62 43.37
CA ARG A 868 -100.72 -5.52 42.06
C ARG A 868 -99.93 -4.61 41.14
N GLY A 869 -99.69 -5.03 39.90
CA GLY A 869 -99.00 -4.24 38.90
C GLY A 869 -99.57 -4.38 37.50
N ILE A 870 -99.17 -3.47 36.62
CA ILE A 870 -99.49 -3.46 35.19
C ILE A 870 -98.16 -3.58 34.44
N TYR A 871 -98.09 -4.59 33.57
CA TYR A 871 -96.93 -4.88 32.76
C TYR A 871 -97.22 -4.66 31.28
N SER A 872 -96.30 -4.01 30.57
CA SER A 872 -96.34 -3.84 29.13
C SER A 872 -94.98 -4.15 28.50
N ASN A 873 -94.99 -4.77 27.32
CA ASN A 873 -93.80 -5.18 26.59
C ASN A 873 -93.82 -4.61 25.16
N ALA A 874 -92.67 -4.11 24.73
CA ALA A 874 -92.35 -3.62 23.41
C ALA A 874 -91.16 -4.38 22.82
N GLY A 875 -91.32 -5.70 22.71
CA GLY A 875 -90.37 -6.58 22.01
C GLY A 875 -89.11 -6.92 22.80
N ALA A 876 -89.06 -6.65 24.11
CA ALA A 876 -87.99 -7.13 24.99
C ALA A 876 -88.18 -8.62 25.34
N CYS A 877 -87.11 -9.24 25.83
CA CYS A 877 -87.14 -10.60 26.37
C CYS A 877 -88.20 -10.71 27.46
N SER A 878 -89.04 -11.75 27.38
CA SER A 878 -90.07 -12.01 28.39
C SER A 878 -89.41 -12.18 29.76
N PRO A 879 -89.78 -11.39 30.78
CA PRO A 879 -89.20 -11.51 32.11
C PRO A 879 -89.60 -12.84 32.76
N MET A 880 -88.70 -13.40 33.56
CA MET A 880 -88.94 -14.65 34.28
C MET A 880 -89.65 -14.34 35.60
N ILE A 881 -90.80 -14.98 35.85
CA ILE A 881 -91.51 -14.93 37.13
C ILE A 881 -91.25 -16.23 37.88
N ILE A 882 -90.81 -16.10 39.13
CA ILE A 882 -90.62 -17.18 40.07
C ILE A 882 -91.81 -17.16 41.02
N ARG A 883 -92.70 -18.15 40.89
CA ARG A 883 -93.86 -18.34 41.77
C ARG A 883 -93.46 -19.20 42.96
N LYS A 884 -93.14 -18.59 44.09
CA LYS A 884 -92.55 -19.30 45.24
C LYS A 884 -93.53 -20.30 45.85
N SER A 885 -94.81 -19.94 45.92
CA SER A 885 -95.88 -20.80 46.46
C SER A 885 -96.10 -22.07 45.63
N ARG A 886 -95.80 -22.02 44.32
CA ARG A 886 -95.96 -23.15 43.39
C ARG A 886 -94.65 -23.85 43.04
N ASN A 887 -93.52 -23.27 43.44
CA ASN A 887 -92.18 -23.70 43.04
C ASN A 887 -92.02 -23.81 41.51
N GLU A 888 -92.58 -22.83 40.79
CA GLU A 888 -92.60 -22.76 39.33
C GLU A 888 -91.87 -21.50 38.85
N ILE A 889 -91.18 -21.60 37.72
CA ILE A 889 -90.58 -20.46 37.02
C ILE A 889 -91.18 -20.40 35.62
N GLU A 890 -91.86 -19.29 35.30
CA GLU A 890 -92.58 -19.07 34.05
C GLU A 890 -92.12 -17.79 33.35
N GLU A 891 -92.29 -17.72 32.04
CA GLU A 891 -92.02 -16.51 31.25
C GLU A 891 -93.30 -15.69 31.12
N LEU A 892 -93.27 -14.41 31.54
CA LEU A 892 -94.41 -13.51 31.36
C LEU A 892 -94.49 -13.04 29.91
N THR A 893 -95.09 -13.87 29.07
CA THR A 893 -95.12 -13.64 27.63
C THR A 893 -96.20 -12.61 27.26
N LEU A 894 -95.77 -11.44 26.80
CA LEU A 894 -96.63 -10.42 26.19
C LEU A 894 -95.98 -9.94 24.89
N ALA A 895 -96.65 -10.16 23.76
CA ALA A 895 -96.10 -9.82 22.45
C ALA A 895 -96.18 -8.31 22.18
N GLY A 896 -95.10 -7.74 21.67
CA GLY A 896 -95.02 -6.35 21.23
C GLY A 896 -93.88 -6.18 20.22
N ALA A 897 -93.96 -5.17 19.35
CA ALA A 897 -92.88 -4.85 18.40
C ALA A 897 -91.87 -3.89 19.05
N ALA A 898 -90.57 -4.03 18.77
CA ALA A 898 -89.56 -3.08 19.26
C ALA A 898 -89.94 -1.62 18.94
N LEU A 899 -89.65 -0.71 19.87
CA LEU A 899 -89.90 0.72 19.71
C LEU A 899 -89.22 1.24 18.45
N GLY A 900 -89.99 2.01 17.67
CA GLY A 900 -89.55 2.54 16.38
C GLY A 900 -89.42 1.50 15.25
N ALA A 901 -89.68 0.20 15.45
CA ALA A 901 -89.52 -0.80 14.39
C ALA A 901 -90.42 -0.54 13.17
N PHE A 902 -91.69 -0.20 13.40
CA PHE A 902 -92.69 0.04 12.37
C PHE A 902 -93.40 1.38 12.57
N LYS A 903 -93.98 1.95 11.51
CA LYS A 903 -94.72 3.23 11.57
C LYS A 903 -95.99 3.18 12.44
N LYS A 904 -96.60 2.00 12.51
CA LYS A 904 -97.78 1.71 13.32
C LYS A 904 -97.45 0.44 14.09
N ALA A 905 -97.27 0.54 15.39
CA ALA A 905 -97.13 -0.60 16.29
C ALA A 905 -98.32 -0.61 17.27
N ASN A 906 -98.80 -1.80 17.59
CA ASN A 906 -99.82 -2.01 18.62
C ASN A 906 -99.14 -2.65 19.83
N TYR A 907 -99.35 -2.04 20.99
CA TYR A 907 -98.86 -2.51 22.27
C TYR A 907 -100.04 -2.90 23.15
N SER A 908 -99.79 -3.80 24.09
CA SER A 908 -100.79 -4.29 25.05
C SER A 908 -100.21 -4.22 26.46
N GLU A 909 -101.07 -4.30 27.47
CA GLU A 909 -100.68 -4.43 28.86
C GLU A 909 -101.49 -5.54 29.55
N ILE A 910 -100.94 -6.11 30.62
CA ILE A 910 -101.57 -7.14 31.43
C ILE A 910 -101.43 -6.81 32.91
N GLU A 911 -102.40 -7.21 33.71
CA GLU A 911 -102.30 -7.13 35.18
C GLU A 911 -101.51 -8.33 35.72
N ILE A 912 -100.65 -8.06 36.70
CA ILE A 912 -99.92 -9.06 37.47
C ILE A 912 -100.19 -8.86 38.95
N VAL A 913 -100.29 -9.97 39.69
CA VAL A 913 -100.39 -9.97 41.15
C VAL A 913 -99.26 -10.82 41.71
N PHE A 914 -98.48 -10.25 42.63
CA PHE A 914 -97.38 -10.91 43.33
C PHE A 914 -97.87 -11.49 44.66
N GLU A 915 -97.51 -12.74 44.95
CA GLU A 915 -97.66 -13.35 46.27
C GLU A 915 -96.34 -13.22 47.06
N PRO A 916 -96.36 -13.13 48.40
CA PRO A 916 -95.12 -13.07 49.18
C PRO A 916 -94.17 -14.23 48.86
N GLY A 917 -92.94 -13.90 48.51
CA GLY A 917 -91.89 -14.81 48.02
C GLY A 917 -91.73 -14.81 46.49
N ASP A 918 -92.71 -14.30 45.74
CA ASP A 918 -92.61 -14.23 44.29
C ASP A 918 -91.52 -13.25 43.86
N ALA A 919 -90.76 -13.62 42.83
CA ALA A 919 -89.76 -12.77 42.22
C ALA A 919 -90.03 -12.60 40.72
N MET A 920 -89.64 -11.46 40.16
CA MET A 920 -89.63 -11.24 38.73
C MET A 920 -88.28 -10.67 38.30
N VAL A 921 -87.72 -11.26 37.25
CA VAL A 921 -86.38 -10.99 36.76
C VAL A 921 -86.48 -10.48 35.33
N PHE A 922 -86.17 -9.21 35.16
CA PHE A 922 -85.96 -8.58 33.87
C PHE A 922 -84.51 -8.79 33.45
N TYR A 923 -84.29 -9.12 32.19
CA TYR A 923 -82.96 -9.32 31.63
C TYR A 923 -82.92 -8.96 30.14
N THR A 924 -81.72 -8.64 29.64
CA THR A 924 -81.42 -8.52 28.21
C THR A 924 -80.92 -9.85 27.64
N ASP A 925 -80.99 -10.01 26.32
CA ASP A 925 -80.58 -11.25 25.62
C ASP A 925 -79.12 -11.65 25.89
N GLY A 926 -78.26 -10.69 26.25
CA GLY A 926 -76.87 -10.92 26.66
C GLY A 926 -76.66 -11.97 27.76
N ILE A 927 -77.67 -12.30 28.60
CA ILE A 927 -77.56 -13.44 29.53
C ILE A 927 -77.85 -14.79 28.88
N VAL A 928 -78.86 -14.88 28.00
CA VAL A 928 -79.27 -16.15 27.39
C VAL A 928 -78.36 -16.53 26.22
N GLU A 929 -77.86 -15.54 25.48
CA GLU A 929 -76.96 -15.72 24.34
C GLU A 929 -75.49 -15.85 24.74
N ALA A 930 -75.15 -15.72 26.03
CA ALA A 930 -73.79 -15.83 26.51
C ALA A 930 -73.18 -17.22 26.29
N ARG A 931 -71.97 -17.24 25.71
CA ARG A 931 -71.31 -18.47 25.28
C ARG A 931 -70.11 -18.83 26.15
N ASN A 932 -69.99 -20.12 26.46
CA ASN A 932 -68.79 -20.68 27.07
C ASN A 932 -67.68 -20.92 26.01
N SER A 933 -66.49 -21.37 26.45
CA SER A 933 -65.35 -21.68 25.56
C SER A 933 -65.59 -22.80 24.53
N SER A 934 -66.69 -23.54 24.67
CA SER A 934 -67.14 -24.54 23.70
C SER A 934 -68.15 -23.98 22.70
N GLY A 935 -68.52 -22.70 22.83
CA GLY A 935 -69.50 -22.01 21.99
C GLY A 935 -70.95 -22.28 22.37
N GLU A 936 -71.22 -22.88 23.54
CA GLU A 936 -72.58 -23.22 24.00
C GLU A 936 -73.22 -22.06 24.76
N GLU A 937 -74.44 -21.68 24.35
CA GLU A 937 -75.24 -20.63 24.98
C GLU A 937 -75.89 -21.11 26.29
N ILE A 938 -76.13 -20.20 27.24
CA ILE A 938 -76.90 -20.51 28.46
C ILE A 938 -78.32 -20.97 28.05
N GLY A 939 -79.02 -20.18 27.23
CA GLY A 939 -80.37 -20.47 26.79
C GLY A 939 -81.44 -20.41 27.90
N PHE A 940 -82.71 -20.41 27.51
CA PHE A 940 -83.84 -20.20 28.43
C PHE A 940 -83.99 -21.29 29.50
N ASP A 941 -83.77 -22.56 29.14
CA ASP A 941 -83.93 -23.67 30.08
C ASP A 941 -82.87 -23.67 31.19
N ASN A 942 -81.62 -23.33 30.86
CA ASN A 942 -80.59 -23.22 31.89
C ASN A 942 -80.69 -21.92 32.65
N LEU A 943 -81.19 -20.83 32.06
CA LEU A 943 -81.52 -19.62 32.81
C LEU A 943 -82.55 -19.93 33.91
N LYS A 944 -83.61 -20.68 33.62
CA LYS A 944 -84.60 -21.09 34.64
C LYS A 944 -83.95 -21.87 35.79
N LYS A 945 -83.05 -22.81 35.49
CA LYS A 945 -82.30 -23.55 36.53
C LYS A 945 -81.41 -22.62 37.35
N LEU A 946 -80.66 -21.75 36.68
CA LEU A 946 -79.78 -20.78 37.29
C LEU A 946 -80.55 -19.84 38.24
N LEU A 947 -81.72 -19.36 37.82
CA LEU A 947 -82.61 -18.54 38.66
C LEU A 947 -83.16 -19.32 39.87
N ALA A 948 -83.54 -20.58 39.69
CA ALA A 948 -84.02 -21.43 40.78
C ALA A 948 -82.92 -21.66 41.84
N ASP A 949 -81.71 -21.98 41.40
CA ASP A 949 -80.56 -22.27 42.26
C ASP A 949 -80.01 -21.02 42.96
N SER A 950 -80.20 -19.84 42.36
CA SER A 950 -79.67 -18.57 42.85
C SER A 950 -80.64 -17.80 43.77
N TRP A 951 -81.90 -18.21 43.86
CA TRP A 951 -82.99 -17.46 44.50
C TRP A 951 -82.65 -17.02 45.93
N ASN A 952 -82.93 -15.75 46.25
CA ASN A 952 -82.81 -15.18 47.58
C ASN A 952 -83.94 -14.16 47.83
N GLU A 953 -84.29 -13.92 49.09
CA GLU A 953 -85.28 -12.89 49.47
C GLU A 953 -84.75 -11.46 49.26
N ASP A 954 -83.43 -11.29 49.31
CA ASP A 954 -82.73 -10.06 48.97
C ASP A 954 -82.34 -10.04 47.48
N ALA A 955 -82.85 -9.06 46.73
CA ALA A 955 -82.65 -8.97 45.29
C ALA A 955 -81.19 -8.75 44.90
N GLU A 956 -80.39 -8.07 45.72
CA GLU A 956 -78.96 -7.87 45.46
C GLU A 956 -78.19 -9.17 45.64
N THR A 957 -78.45 -9.91 46.72
CA THR A 957 -77.87 -11.24 46.94
C THR A 957 -78.29 -12.20 45.82
N PHE A 958 -79.55 -12.13 45.38
CA PHE A 958 -80.05 -12.93 44.26
C PHE A 958 -79.30 -12.58 42.95
N TYR A 959 -79.15 -11.29 42.64
CA TYR A 959 -78.38 -10.83 41.47
C TYR A 959 -76.94 -11.34 41.53
N ASN A 960 -76.26 -11.21 42.67
CA ASN A 960 -74.87 -11.62 42.82
C ASN A 960 -74.69 -13.13 42.62
N ASN A 961 -75.63 -13.96 43.09
CA ASN A 961 -75.61 -15.40 42.85
C ASN A 961 -75.74 -15.74 41.37
N ILE A 962 -76.64 -15.04 40.66
CA ILE A 962 -76.83 -15.18 39.20
C ILE A 962 -75.55 -14.76 38.47
N TYR A 963 -75.01 -13.60 38.81
CA TYR A 963 -73.84 -13.02 38.15
C TYR A 963 -72.58 -13.87 38.31
N GLN A 964 -72.35 -14.44 39.51
CA GLN A 964 -71.25 -15.38 39.73
C GLN A 964 -71.40 -16.64 38.86
N SER A 965 -72.62 -17.17 38.73
CA SER A 965 -72.90 -18.33 37.88
C SER A 965 -72.70 -18.02 36.39
N TYR A 966 -73.09 -16.81 35.97
CA TYR A 966 -72.84 -16.29 34.63
C TYR A 966 -71.33 -16.17 34.31
N MET A 967 -70.54 -15.58 35.21
CA MET A 967 -69.08 -15.49 35.06
C MET A 967 -68.42 -16.87 34.96
N ASN A 968 -68.87 -17.83 35.77
CA ASN A 968 -68.37 -19.21 35.71
C ASN A 968 -68.68 -19.88 34.37
N HIS A 969 -69.81 -19.56 33.72
CA HIS A 969 -70.16 -20.09 32.40
C HIS A 969 -69.26 -19.53 31.29
N LEU A 970 -68.95 -18.22 31.32
CA LEU A 970 -68.11 -17.58 30.31
C LEU A 970 -66.64 -18.06 30.32
N GLY A 971 -66.09 -18.34 31.50
CA GLY A 971 -64.68 -18.72 31.66
C GLY A 971 -63.73 -17.62 31.15
N ASN A 972 -62.87 -17.95 30.18
CA ASN A 972 -61.85 -17.04 29.62
C ASN A 972 -62.31 -16.27 28.36
N GLU A 973 -63.50 -16.54 27.81
CA GLU A 973 -63.93 -15.92 26.54
C GLU A 973 -64.40 -14.46 26.69
N GLY A 974 -64.71 -14.02 27.92
CA GLY A 974 -65.29 -12.70 28.19
C GLY A 974 -66.76 -12.58 27.76
N ALA A 975 -67.44 -11.51 28.17
CA ALA A 975 -68.83 -11.25 27.76
C ALA A 975 -68.89 -10.85 26.28
N GLN A 976 -69.91 -11.34 25.54
CA GLN A 976 -70.07 -11.09 24.10
C GLN A 976 -71.15 -10.04 23.74
N ASP A 977 -71.93 -9.59 24.72
CA ASP A 977 -72.88 -8.48 24.61
C ASP A 977 -73.06 -7.78 25.97
N ASP A 978 -73.81 -6.68 26.00
CA ASP A 978 -74.18 -5.97 27.23
C ASP A 978 -75.05 -6.88 28.14
N LEU A 979 -74.79 -6.85 29.44
CA LEU A 979 -75.56 -7.61 30.43
C LEU A 979 -76.34 -6.64 31.32
N THR A 980 -77.65 -6.64 31.20
CA THR A 980 -78.52 -5.89 32.11
C THR A 980 -79.54 -6.81 32.76
N MET A 981 -79.63 -6.74 34.09
CA MET A 981 -80.64 -7.46 34.85
C MET A 981 -81.24 -6.58 35.94
N VAL A 982 -82.55 -6.71 36.14
CA VAL A 982 -83.28 -6.08 37.24
C VAL A 982 -84.16 -7.12 37.91
N ILE A 983 -84.00 -7.29 39.21
CA ILE A 983 -84.65 -8.31 40.03
C ILE A 983 -85.53 -7.62 41.06
N LEU A 984 -86.78 -8.02 41.13
CA LEU A 984 -87.69 -7.61 42.20
C LEU A 984 -88.29 -8.83 42.91
N VAL A 985 -88.24 -8.84 44.23
CA VAL A 985 -88.76 -9.90 45.10
C VAL A 985 -89.80 -9.33 46.05
N TYR A 986 -91.03 -9.83 46.00
CA TYR A 986 -92.10 -9.36 46.88
C TYR A 986 -92.02 -10.06 48.24
N THR A 987 -91.74 -9.33 49.31
CA THR A 987 -91.63 -9.86 50.67
C THR A 987 -92.91 -9.68 51.48
N GLY A 988 -93.81 -8.78 51.06
CA GLY A 988 -95.05 -8.43 51.76
C GLY A 988 -94.83 -7.69 53.09
N LYS A 989 -93.58 -7.30 53.42
CA LYS A 989 -93.20 -6.55 54.62
C LYS A 989 -92.50 -5.26 54.21
N LYS A 990 -92.80 -4.15 54.89
CA LYS A 990 -92.10 -2.87 54.65
C LYS A 990 -90.61 -3.07 54.98
N GLN A 991 -89.71 -2.87 54.01
CA GLN A 991 -88.26 -2.88 54.27
C GLN A 991 -87.89 -1.76 55.27
N GLU A 992 -87.06 -2.09 56.27
CA GLU A 992 -86.36 -1.09 57.09
C GLU A 992 -85.15 -0.55 56.31
N GLU A 993 -84.86 0.75 56.48
CA GLU A 993 -83.92 1.57 55.68
C GLU A 993 -82.60 0.89 55.26
N PRO A 994 -82.08 1.20 54.06
CA PRO A 994 -80.80 0.66 53.58
C PRO A 994 -79.60 1.24 54.35
N ARG A 995 -78.59 0.40 54.60
CA ARG A 995 -77.30 0.83 55.17
C ARG A 995 -76.50 1.65 54.14
N PRO A 996 -75.75 2.69 54.57
CA PRO A 996 -74.94 3.49 53.66
C PRO A 996 -73.80 2.67 53.03
N ALA A 997 -73.63 2.82 51.72
CA ALA A 997 -72.61 2.15 50.93
C ALA A 997 -71.18 2.54 51.37
N HIS A 998 -70.32 1.54 51.56
CA HIS A 998 -68.89 1.73 51.74
C HIS A 998 -68.23 2.09 50.40
N GLU A 999 -67.53 3.23 50.38
CA GLU A 999 -66.56 3.55 49.34
C GLU A 999 -65.48 2.45 49.28
N THR A 1000 -65.31 1.82 48.13
CA THR A 1000 -64.07 1.13 47.78
C THR A 1000 -63.72 1.39 46.32
N VAL A 1001 -62.42 1.64 46.12
CA VAL A 1001 -61.69 2.20 44.96
C VAL A 1001 -61.84 1.42 43.67
#